data_AF-B5IJZ8-F1
#
_entry.id   AF-B5IJZ8-F1
#
_cell.length_a   1.000
_cell.length_b   1.000
_cell.length_c   1.000
_cell.angle_alpha   90.00
_cell.angle_beta   90.00
_cell.angle_gamma   90.00
#
_symmetry.space_group_name_H-M   'P 1'
#
loop_
_entity.id
_entity.type
_entity.pdbx_description
1 polymer ?
#
loop_
_entity_poly.entity_id
_entity_poly.type
_entity_poly.pdbx_seq_one_letter_code
_entity_poly.pdbx_strand_id
1 'polypeptide(L)'
;MATSKRASASNTPGDPPARPGRARTVIYCHGISNMPPEGVLRSEWDRALFGADQGERTRMAYWVDRERYPEAAGISTRAIGDDRAQLLPGSDMLLKASIQASDAPEESAAFVAALTQELEAAALSAAQRGAPMGGAAALSMEAKGLWSPVTAMFTKVFMADVNDFLFNQTKRQRMVQTVKDRVTTGGGPFVVIGHSQGSMVTYQALMELGTTLEVDLYVTIGSPLGLPQVTDVLQTWHGKTGTKLPIPPGVKRWVNIAQDGDIVCLDQSLADEYSATGKPPIRDERLQGIVWPPSKAHAASRYLSRTATQTTVMTAVDRARFQPVSPVTVTRNLAEALDAEATARVPVLIELVDRSPAAASGSDTLQDARSTVLEWIHTNVLSPKGSKDLITQDPITADTVHLEDQLDRYVAVNLNRAEVERLAAAMSRHYGASSPAVYRMFSNSRKRALIRDSIHTVQARTAQLGYNAYGQGITWAVLDTGIDRHHPHFHNPAFAPDGTIAAEWDCTARGPVQPGSGNDANGHGTHVAGVIAGGLQALGDPAGPDMLAMAPRARLVTYKVLADNGSGYDAWIIKAIDHIWQQNQNGRRLAIQGVNLSLGGSFDPASFGCGDSPLCASLLRLVRQGVLVVLAAGNEGSGEIVVDGFSSTRSFDLSIGDPANLEEAIAVGSVHPTLPHRYGTSYFSSRGPTADGRLKPDVVGPGERILSCRSSSDPSRTPERDRAKSVDELYVALSGTSMAAPHISGLLAAFLSVRTELIGYPERVKQILLQHCTDLHRDRYHQGAGLPNLSKMLLHT
;
A
#
# COMPACT_ATOMS: atom_id res chain seq x y z
N MET A 1 33.53 13.08 -57.55
CA MET A 1 32.41 12.35 -56.92
C MET A 1 32.50 12.56 -55.42
N ALA A 2 31.39 12.97 -54.82
CA ALA A 2 31.33 13.88 -53.69
C ALA A 2 31.58 13.24 -52.31
N THR A 3 32.48 13.86 -51.54
CA THR A 3 32.53 13.79 -50.07
C THR A 3 31.81 15.02 -49.51
N SER A 4 30.71 14.81 -48.79
CA SER A 4 29.87 15.87 -48.24
C SER A 4 30.41 16.38 -46.89
N LYS A 5 30.69 17.69 -46.84
CA LYS A 5 30.92 18.50 -45.62
C LYS A 5 29.58 18.97 -45.03
N ARG A 6 29.52 19.09 -43.69
CA ARG A 6 28.86 20.14 -42.84
C ARG A 6 28.26 19.51 -41.56
N ALA A 7 28.24 20.13 -40.38
CA ALA A 7 28.55 21.49 -39.96
C ALA A 7 29.06 21.51 -38.50
N SER A 8 30.06 22.35 -38.23
CA SER A 8 30.48 22.77 -36.89
C SER A 8 29.51 23.82 -36.35
N ALA A 9 28.89 23.56 -35.19
CA ALA A 9 28.19 24.59 -34.43
C ALA A 9 29.19 25.39 -33.58
N SER A 10 29.02 26.70 -33.62
CA SER A 10 29.85 27.74 -33.04
C SER A 10 29.93 27.69 -31.50
N ASN A 11 31.14 27.59 -30.96
CA ASN A 11 31.44 27.95 -29.57
C ASN A 11 31.49 29.48 -29.44
N THR A 12 30.56 30.05 -28.68
CA THR A 12 30.74 31.37 -28.07
C THR A 12 31.80 31.27 -26.97
N PRO A 13 32.84 32.13 -26.96
CA PRO A 13 33.89 32.09 -25.95
C PRO A 13 33.44 32.87 -24.71
N GLY A 14 33.32 32.21 -23.55
CA GLY A 14 33.06 32.93 -22.30
C GLY A 14 32.76 32.12 -21.04
N ASP A 15 32.24 30.88 -21.14
CA ASP A 15 31.88 30.12 -19.94
C ASP A 15 32.99 29.18 -19.47
N PRO A 16 33.41 29.24 -18.18
CA PRO A 16 34.31 28.24 -17.62
C PRO A 16 33.66 26.84 -17.67
N PRO A 17 34.45 25.76 -17.81
CA PRO A 17 33.91 24.40 -17.90
C PRO A 17 33.00 24.09 -16.70
N ALA A 18 31.77 23.66 -16.98
CA ALA A 18 30.74 23.41 -15.98
C ALA A 18 31.23 22.38 -14.95
N ARG A 19 31.51 22.84 -13.73
CA ARG A 19 31.74 21.95 -12.59
C ARG A 19 30.49 21.09 -12.38
N PRO A 20 30.63 19.79 -12.09
CA PRO A 20 29.47 18.95 -11.78
C PRO A 20 28.70 19.54 -10.59
N GLY A 21 27.37 19.58 -10.71
CA GLY A 21 26.47 20.07 -9.65
C GLY A 21 26.70 19.32 -8.34
N ARG A 22 26.69 20.05 -7.22
CA ARG A 22 27.00 19.53 -5.88
C ARG A 22 25.82 19.58 -4.93
N ALA A 23 24.75 20.28 -5.30
CA ALA A 23 23.63 20.48 -4.40
C ALA A 23 22.85 19.18 -4.17
N ARG A 24 22.68 18.82 -2.90
CA ARG A 24 22.06 17.55 -2.49
C ARG A 24 20.57 17.66 -2.22
N THR A 25 20.08 18.89 -2.07
CA THR A 25 18.68 19.16 -1.75
C THR A 25 18.21 20.40 -2.50
N VAL A 26 16.99 20.34 -3.03
CA VAL A 26 16.27 21.48 -3.59
C VAL A 26 15.18 21.94 -2.62
N ILE A 27 15.13 23.23 -2.37
CA ILE A 27 14.23 23.86 -1.41
C ILE A 27 13.29 24.79 -2.16
N TYR A 28 12.00 24.62 -1.95
CA TYR A 28 10.95 25.42 -2.56
C TYR A 28 10.35 26.43 -1.57
N CYS A 29 10.08 27.64 -2.06
CA CYS A 29 9.39 28.70 -1.35
C CYS A 29 8.32 29.36 -2.25
N HIS A 30 7.04 29.34 -1.86
CA HIS A 30 5.91 29.87 -2.66
C HIS A 30 5.27 31.15 -2.08
N GLY A 31 4.52 31.04 -0.98
CA GLY A 31 4.22 32.17 -0.12
C GLY A 31 3.03 33.07 -0.44
N ILE A 32 2.17 32.74 -1.41
CA ILE A 32 0.93 33.49 -1.71
C ILE A 32 -0.29 32.56 -1.66
N SER A 33 -1.43 33.05 -1.17
CA SER A 33 -2.74 32.37 -1.17
C SER A 33 -2.83 31.11 -0.30
N ASN A 34 -4.05 30.58 -0.13
CA ASN A 34 -4.25 29.30 0.55
C ASN A 34 -3.82 28.13 -0.35
N MET A 35 -2.84 27.36 0.12
CA MET A 35 -2.24 26.25 -0.63
C MET A 35 -2.54 24.88 0.00
N PRO A 36 -2.52 23.79 -0.81
CA PRO A 36 -2.72 22.44 -0.31
C PRO A 36 -1.63 22.02 0.70
N PRO A 37 -1.77 20.85 1.35
CA PRO A 37 -0.75 20.33 2.25
C PRO A 37 0.64 20.24 1.58
N GLU A 38 1.68 20.42 2.39
CA GLU A 38 3.10 20.48 1.96
C GLU A 38 3.48 19.40 0.94
N GLY A 39 3.19 18.13 1.26
CA GLY A 39 3.57 16.99 0.45
C GLY A 39 2.92 16.99 -0.93
N VAL A 40 1.69 17.51 -1.04
CA VAL A 40 0.97 17.61 -2.31
C VAL A 40 1.62 18.65 -3.21
N LEU A 41 1.86 19.85 -2.67
CA LEU A 41 2.47 20.95 -3.42
C LEU A 41 3.93 20.63 -3.83
N ARG A 42 4.70 20.02 -2.92
CA ARG A 42 6.06 19.55 -3.21
C ARG A 42 6.05 18.54 -4.36
N SER A 43 5.17 17.53 -4.30
CA SER A 43 5.08 16.50 -5.35
C SER A 43 4.70 17.09 -6.71
N GLU A 44 3.82 18.10 -6.75
CA GLU A 44 3.49 18.83 -7.98
C GLU A 44 4.70 19.55 -8.57
N TRP A 45 5.46 20.26 -7.74
CA TRP A 45 6.64 21.02 -8.17
C TRP A 45 7.77 20.08 -8.62
N ASP A 46 7.93 18.95 -7.95
CA ASP A 46 8.88 17.91 -8.35
C ASP A 46 8.54 17.30 -9.71
N ARG A 47 7.26 17.02 -9.96
CA ARG A 47 6.83 16.54 -11.27
C ARG A 47 7.03 17.59 -12.36
N ALA A 48 6.80 18.87 -12.06
CA ALA A 48 7.06 19.94 -13.01
C ALA A 48 8.56 20.09 -13.30
N LEU A 49 9.42 20.07 -12.27
CA LEU A 49 10.84 20.37 -12.39
C LEU A 49 11.69 19.15 -12.83
N PHE A 50 11.39 17.97 -12.30
CA PHE A 50 12.18 16.75 -12.50
C PHE A 50 11.42 15.68 -13.30
N GLY A 51 10.13 15.86 -13.57
CA GLY A 51 9.28 14.85 -14.20
C GLY A 51 8.80 13.75 -13.23
N ALA A 52 9.28 13.73 -11.98
CA ALA A 52 8.93 12.73 -10.97
C ALA A 52 9.10 13.29 -9.55
N ASP A 53 8.35 12.76 -8.58
CA ASP A 53 8.47 13.10 -7.15
C ASP A 53 9.88 12.73 -6.64
N GLN A 54 10.52 13.65 -5.92
CA GLN A 54 11.90 13.48 -5.44
C GLN A 54 11.98 13.13 -3.95
N GLY A 55 10.84 13.01 -3.25
CA GLY A 55 10.79 12.60 -1.86
C GLY A 55 11.61 13.52 -0.96
N GLU A 56 12.52 12.96 -0.17
CA GLU A 56 13.34 13.72 0.80
C GLU A 56 14.44 14.58 0.17
N ARG A 57 14.68 14.43 -1.15
CA ARG A 57 15.67 15.24 -1.88
C ARG A 57 15.15 16.64 -2.16
N THR A 58 13.85 16.86 -2.05
CA THR A 58 13.18 18.16 -2.17
C THR A 58 12.38 18.46 -0.91
N ARG A 59 12.18 19.75 -0.63
CA ARG A 59 11.38 20.17 0.53
C ARG A 59 10.72 21.52 0.27
N MET A 60 9.63 21.77 0.97
CA MET A 60 8.95 23.06 0.93
C MET A 60 9.26 23.83 2.22
N ALA A 61 10.13 24.83 2.14
CA ALA A 61 10.50 25.61 3.32
C ALA A 61 9.37 26.55 3.75
N TYR A 62 8.74 27.24 2.80
CA TYR A 62 7.61 28.12 3.08
C TYR A 62 6.62 28.10 1.90
N TRP A 63 5.32 28.02 2.17
CA TRP A 63 4.33 28.00 1.10
C TRP A 63 3.04 28.76 1.41
N VAL A 64 2.68 28.95 2.69
CA VAL A 64 1.47 29.65 3.11
C VAL A 64 1.60 30.12 4.57
N ASP A 65 1.01 31.26 4.91
CA ASP A 65 0.80 31.68 6.30
C ASP A 65 -0.42 30.96 6.89
N ARG A 66 -0.18 29.98 7.76
CA ARG A 66 -1.25 29.19 8.40
C ARG A 66 -2.04 29.93 9.47
N GLU A 67 -1.58 31.08 9.96
CA GLU A 67 -2.44 31.92 10.83
C GLU A 67 -3.49 32.66 10.01
N ARG A 68 -3.12 33.13 8.82
CA ARG A 68 -4.05 33.74 7.86
C ARG A 68 -4.96 32.70 7.21
N TYR A 69 -4.44 31.50 6.92
CA TYR A 69 -5.15 30.39 6.30
C TYR A 69 -5.09 29.11 7.16
N PRO A 70 -5.91 29.00 8.22
CA PRO A 70 -5.87 27.89 9.17
C PRO A 70 -6.17 26.53 8.52
N GLU A 71 -7.12 26.50 7.60
CA GLU A 71 -7.51 25.28 6.88
C GLU A 71 -6.82 25.21 5.51
N ALA A 72 -6.25 24.05 5.19
CA ALA A 72 -5.63 23.82 3.90
C ALA A 72 -6.67 23.76 2.78
N ALA A 73 -6.33 24.31 1.61
CA ALA A 73 -7.15 24.17 0.42
C ALA A 73 -7.42 22.68 0.09
N GLY A 74 -8.65 22.35 -0.28
CA GLY A 74 -9.10 20.97 -0.51
C GLY A 74 -8.29 20.24 -1.60
N ILE A 75 -8.08 18.93 -1.40
CA ILE A 75 -7.39 18.05 -2.36
C ILE A 75 -8.36 17.77 -3.52
N SER A 76 -8.26 18.53 -4.60
CA SER A 76 -8.95 18.16 -5.85
C SER A 76 -8.30 16.89 -6.42
N THR A 77 -9.07 15.80 -6.49
CA THR A 77 -8.66 14.49 -7.02
C THR A 77 -8.50 14.45 -8.56
N ARG A 78 -8.30 15.60 -9.21
CA ARG A 78 -7.98 15.72 -10.65
C ARG A 78 -7.04 16.90 -10.93
N ALA A 79 -5.76 16.75 -10.56
CA ALA A 79 -4.70 17.61 -11.05
C ALA A 79 -3.51 16.78 -11.54
N ILE A 80 -3.77 15.93 -12.54
CA ILE A 80 -2.78 15.51 -13.54
C ILE A 80 -3.35 16.05 -14.86
N GLY A 81 -2.76 17.12 -15.36
CA GLY A 81 -3.15 17.73 -16.64
C GLY A 81 -4.13 18.91 -16.51
N ASP A 82 -3.79 19.98 -17.22
CA ASP A 82 -4.61 21.15 -17.52
C ASP A 82 -6.10 20.77 -17.73
N ASP A 83 -6.99 21.22 -16.84
CA ASP A 83 -8.16 22.05 -17.19
C ASP A 83 -9.11 22.24 -15.99
N ARG A 84 -9.55 23.49 -15.82
CA ARG A 84 -10.45 24.04 -14.78
C ARG A 84 -9.84 24.28 -13.39
N ALA A 85 -9.42 25.53 -13.18
CA ALA A 85 -9.48 26.16 -11.86
C ALA A 85 -10.96 26.27 -11.44
N GLN A 86 -11.51 25.20 -10.86
CA GLN A 86 -12.80 25.25 -10.18
C GLN A 86 -12.58 25.85 -8.79
N LEU A 87 -13.01 27.11 -8.64
CA LEU A 87 -13.31 27.74 -7.37
C LEU A 87 -14.19 26.80 -6.53
N LEU A 88 -13.78 26.53 -5.29
CA LEU A 88 -14.70 25.97 -4.29
C LEU A 88 -15.85 26.96 -4.08
N PRO A 89 -17.13 26.52 -4.12
CA PRO A 89 -18.25 27.36 -3.72
C PRO A 89 -18.17 27.59 -2.20
N GLY A 90 -17.74 28.78 -1.79
CA GLY A 90 -17.57 29.16 -0.38
C GLY A 90 -16.76 30.44 -0.13
N SER A 91 -16.15 31.03 -1.16
CA SER A 91 -15.29 32.21 -1.05
C SER A 91 -16.02 33.54 -0.81
N ASP A 92 -17.35 33.58 -0.86
CA ASP A 92 -18.15 34.77 -0.52
C ASP A 92 -18.01 35.19 0.96
N MET A 93 -17.62 34.25 1.84
CA MET A 93 -17.44 34.53 3.27
C MET A 93 -16.07 35.15 3.60
N LEU A 94 -15.04 34.91 2.78
CA LEU A 94 -13.70 35.50 2.93
C LEU A 94 -13.59 36.91 2.32
N LEU A 95 -14.49 37.25 1.39
CA LEU A 95 -14.56 38.58 0.78
C LEU A 95 -14.96 39.68 1.78
N LYS A 96 -15.66 39.32 2.85
CA LYS A 96 -16.01 40.26 3.94
C LYS A 96 -14.89 40.49 4.96
N ALA A 97 -13.83 39.68 4.95
CA ALA A 97 -12.75 39.76 5.93
C ALA A 97 -11.50 40.52 5.44
N SER A 98 -11.48 40.98 4.18
CA SER A 98 -10.25 41.46 3.54
C SER A 98 -10.18 42.97 3.26
N ILE A 99 -11.11 43.77 3.82
CA ILE A 99 -10.92 45.22 3.97
C ILE A 99 -11.56 45.66 5.30
N GLN A 100 -10.87 45.43 6.42
CA GLN A 100 -10.83 46.45 7.47
C GLN A 100 -9.66 47.37 7.15
N ALA A 101 -9.82 48.17 6.09
CA ALA A 101 -9.06 49.40 5.94
C ALA A 101 -9.64 50.40 6.95
N SER A 102 -9.22 50.26 8.21
CA SER A 102 -9.40 51.31 9.21
C SER A 102 -8.17 51.53 10.10
N ASP A 103 -7.17 50.64 10.08
CA ASP A 103 -5.98 50.75 10.95
C ASP A 103 -4.63 50.53 10.23
N ALA A 104 -4.57 50.52 8.89
CA ALA A 104 -3.30 50.38 8.18
C ALA A 104 -2.51 51.71 8.21
N PRO A 105 -1.19 51.70 8.50
CA PRO A 105 -0.34 52.89 8.43
C PRO A 105 -0.45 53.59 7.05
N GLU A 106 -0.40 54.92 7.02
CA GLU A 106 -0.56 55.75 5.79
C GLU A 106 0.37 55.30 4.65
N GLU A 107 1.57 54.81 4.98
CA GLU A 107 2.57 54.25 4.06
C GLU A 107 2.11 52.96 3.35
N SER A 108 1.34 52.09 4.03
CA SER A 108 0.79 50.84 3.47
C SER A 108 -0.29 51.14 2.42
N ALA A 109 -1.15 52.11 2.69
CA ALA A 109 -2.19 52.53 1.75
C ALA A 109 -1.60 53.18 0.48
N ALA A 110 -0.57 54.02 0.65
CA ALA A 110 0.15 54.63 -0.47
C ALA A 110 0.88 53.60 -1.35
N PHE A 111 1.51 52.61 -0.73
CA PHE A 111 2.16 51.49 -1.43
C PHE A 111 1.16 50.68 -2.28
N VAL A 112 0.03 50.28 -1.68
CA VAL A 112 -0.99 49.50 -2.38
C VAL A 112 -1.54 50.29 -3.58
N ALA A 113 -1.79 51.59 -3.41
CA ALA A 113 -2.27 52.45 -4.49
C ALA A 113 -1.24 52.57 -5.64
N ALA A 114 0.03 52.83 -5.32
CA ALA A 114 1.09 52.97 -6.31
C ALA A 114 1.34 51.66 -7.09
N LEU A 115 1.40 50.52 -6.39
CA LEU A 115 1.58 49.22 -7.01
C LEU A 115 0.37 48.83 -7.88
N THR A 116 -0.86 49.15 -7.45
CA THR A 116 -2.06 48.94 -8.28
C THR A 116 -1.97 49.71 -9.59
N GLN A 117 -1.59 50.98 -9.51
CA GLN A 117 -1.47 51.85 -10.69
C GLN A 117 -0.41 51.35 -11.68
N GLU A 118 0.72 50.83 -11.18
CA GLU A 118 1.79 50.29 -12.03
C GLU A 118 1.42 48.95 -12.68
N LEU A 119 0.74 48.06 -11.93
CA LEU A 119 0.21 46.80 -12.45
C LEU A 119 -0.88 47.04 -13.51
N GLU A 120 -1.75 48.03 -13.31
CA GLU A 120 -2.74 48.45 -14.30
C GLU A 120 -2.07 49.01 -15.56
N ALA A 121 -1.10 49.92 -15.41
CA ALA A 121 -0.37 50.49 -16.54
C ALA A 121 0.39 49.43 -17.35
N ALA A 122 1.00 48.46 -16.68
CA ALA A 122 1.72 47.39 -17.33
C ALA A 122 0.81 46.36 -18.01
N ALA A 123 -0.35 46.04 -17.43
CA ALA A 123 -1.36 45.21 -18.08
C ALA A 123 -1.87 45.87 -19.38
N LEU A 124 -2.07 47.19 -19.37
CA LEU A 124 -2.39 47.99 -20.57
C LEU A 124 -1.26 47.95 -21.60
N SER A 125 0.01 48.05 -21.18
CA SER A 125 1.19 47.97 -22.06
C SER A 125 1.38 46.56 -22.67
N ALA A 126 1.12 45.50 -21.91
CA ALA A 126 1.21 44.12 -22.39
C ALA A 126 0.13 43.81 -23.45
N ALA A 127 -1.10 44.33 -23.26
CA ALA A 127 -2.16 44.25 -24.25
C ALA A 127 -1.81 44.96 -25.57
N GLN A 128 -1.09 46.08 -25.51
CA GLN A 128 -0.64 46.83 -26.69
C GLN A 128 0.49 46.12 -27.48
N ARG A 129 1.35 45.36 -26.80
CA ARG A 129 2.48 44.63 -27.42
C ARG A 129 2.06 43.33 -28.13
N GLY A 130 0.86 42.83 -27.90
CA GLY A 130 0.34 41.58 -28.47
C GLY A 130 -0.57 41.72 -29.70
N ALA A 131 -0.83 42.93 -30.19
CA ALA A 131 -1.81 43.19 -31.28
C ALA A 131 -1.12 43.52 -32.63
N PRO A 132 -1.65 43.05 -33.78
CA PRO A 132 -1.26 43.57 -35.09
C PRO A 132 -1.70 45.03 -35.24
N MET A 133 -0.96 45.81 -36.05
CA MET A 133 -1.18 47.24 -36.29
C MET A 133 -2.62 47.57 -36.72
N GLY A 134 -3.38 48.28 -35.87
CA GLY A 134 -4.59 49.01 -36.24
C GLY A 134 -5.67 49.12 -35.15
N GLY A 135 -5.87 50.32 -34.59
CA GLY A 135 -7.12 50.70 -33.89
C GLY A 135 -7.02 50.96 -32.39
N ALA A 136 -6.52 52.14 -31.99
CA ALA A 136 -6.29 52.52 -30.59
C ALA A 136 -7.55 52.60 -29.69
N ALA A 137 -8.77 52.68 -30.24
CA ALA A 137 -10.00 52.88 -29.46
C ALA A 137 -10.69 51.58 -29.00
N ALA A 138 -10.73 50.54 -29.85
CA ALA A 138 -11.36 49.25 -29.53
C ALA A 138 -10.56 48.44 -28.48
N LEU A 139 -9.23 48.59 -28.50
CA LEU A 139 -8.29 47.96 -27.57
C LEU A 139 -8.49 48.40 -26.10
N SER A 140 -8.99 49.61 -25.85
CA SER A 140 -9.25 50.12 -24.49
C SER A 140 -10.45 49.47 -23.81
N MET A 141 -11.44 49.00 -24.59
CA MET A 141 -12.61 48.27 -24.07
C MET A 141 -12.33 46.78 -23.87
N GLU A 142 -11.52 46.14 -24.72
CA GLU A 142 -11.07 44.75 -24.51
C GLU A 142 -10.03 44.62 -23.38
N ALA A 143 -9.18 45.63 -23.17
CA ALA A 143 -8.27 45.68 -22.01
C ALA A 143 -9.01 45.74 -20.66
N LYS A 144 -10.21 46.34 -20.62
CA LYS A 144 -11.11 46.25 -19.45
C LYS A 144 -11.71 44.85 -19.27
N GLY A 145 -11.82 44.06 -20.35
CA GLY A 145 -12.19 42.63 -20.30
C GLY A 145 -11.04 41.70 -19.87
N LEU A 146 -9.78 42.09 -20.10
CA LEU A 146 -8.58 41.38 -19.60
C LEU A 146 -8.45 41.43 -18.08
N TRP A 147 -8.97 42.48 -17.43
CA TRP A 147 -9.15 42.56 -15.98
C TRP A 147 -10.39 41.74 -15.57
N SER A 148 -10.27 40.42 -15.73
CA SER A 148 -11.31 39.50 -15.28
C SER A 148 -11.48 39.58 -13.75
N PRO A 149 -12.67 39.21 -13.22
CA PRO A 149 -12.87 39.08 -11.77
C PRO A 149 -11.81 38.19 -11.09
N VAL A 150 -11.29 37.20 -11.83
CA VAL A 150 -10.24 36.28 -11.37
C VAL A 150 -8.89 37.01 -11.21
N THR A 151 -8.52 37.86 -12.16
CA THR A 151 -7.30 38.68 -12.10
C THR A 151 -7.39 39.68 -10.96
N ALA A 152 -8.53 40.36 -10.80
CA ALA A 152 -8.76 41.30 -9.70
C ALA A 152 -8.73 40.61 -8.32
N MET A 153 -9.24 39.37 -8.22
CA MET A 153 -9.18 38.57 -6.99
C MET A 153 -7.75 38.13 -6.67
N PHE A 154 -6.99 37.66 -7.66
CA PHE A 154 -5.58 37.30 -7.50
C PHE A 154 -4.74 38.51 -7.04
N THR A 155 -4.90 39.67 -7.68
CA THR A 155 -4.19 40.90 -7.32
C THR A 155 -4.52 41.34 -5.88
N LYS A 156 -5.76 41.19 -5.43
CA LYS A 156 -6.14 41.49 -4.04
C LYS A 156 -5.49 40.56 -3.01
N VAL A 157 -5.45 39.26 -3.29
CA VAL A 157 -4.80 38.28 -2.39
C VAL A 157 -3.29 38.49 -2.37
N PHE A 158 -2.67 38.67 -3.54
CA PHE A 158 -1.27 39.05 -3.68
C PHE A 158 -0.93 40.30 -2.86
N MET A 159 -1.73 41.36 -2.99
CA MET A 159 -1.52 42.60 -2.25
C MET A 159 -1.62 42.41 -0.74
N ALA A 160 -2.57 41.60 -0.26
CA ALA A 160 -2.73 41.36 1.17
C ALA A 160 -1.54 40.59 1.77
N ASP A 161 -1.07 39.54 1.09
CA ASP A 161 0.05 38.73 1.59
C ASP A 161 1.38 39.50 1.48
N VAL A 162 1.61 40.25 0.39
CA VAL A 162 2.80 41.11 0.22
C VAL A 162 2.81 42.25 1.24
N ASN A 163 1.65 42.87 1.50
CA ASN A 163 1.52 43.91 2.51
C ASN A 163 1.86 43.39 3.91
N ASP A 164 1.40 42.20 4.27
CA ASP A 164 1.76 41.56 5.54
C ASP A 164 3.28 41.37 5.66
N PHE A 165 3.96 40.98 4.60
CA PHE A 165 5.41 40.80 4.64
C PHE A 165 6.17 42.13 4.70
N LEU A 166 5.76 43.14 3.93
CA LEU A 166 6.47 44.42 3.86
C LEU A 166 6.21 45.30 5.11
N PHE A 167 4.97 45.41 5.56
CA PHE A 167 4.60 46.42 6.57
C PHE A 167 4.29 45.82 7.95
N ASN A 168 4.07 44.51 8.08
CA ASN A 168 3.88 43.87 9.38
C ASN A 168 5.13 43.11 9.84
N GLN A 169 5.90 43.73 10.74
CA GLN A 169 7.17 43.17 11.24
C GLN A 169 7.01 41.80 11.90
N THR A 170 5.95 41.59 12.71
CA THR A 170 5.70 40.32 13.40
C THR A 170 5.42 39.20 12.40
N LYS A 171 4.55 39.45 11.41
CA LYS A 171 4.24 38.47 10.37
C LYS A 171 5.46 38.16 9.51
N ARG A 172 6.19 39.20 9.08
CA ARG A 172 7.46 39.06 8.34
C ARG A 172 8.43 38.14 9.07
N GLN A 173 8.70 38.40 10.35
CA GLN A 173 9.66 37.63 11.13
C GLN A 173 9.26 36.16 11.23
N ARG A 174 7.96 35.83 11.34
CA ARG A 174 7.50 34.44 11.32
C ARG A 174 7.70 33.75 9.97
N MET A 175 7.38 34.44 8.86
CA MET A 175 7.59 33.92 7.51
C MET A 175 9.08 33.64 7.27
N VAL A 176 9.94 34.60 7.63
CA VAL A 176 11.40 34.50 7.52
C VAL A 176 11.96 33.39 8.40
N GLN A 177 11.52 33.30 9.65
CA GLN A 177 11.98 32.26 10.58
C GLN A 177 11.60 30.85 10.11
N THR A 178 10.40 30.68 9.53
CA THR A 178 9.95 29.41 8.96
C THR A 178 10.89 28.92 7.84
N VAL A 179 11.33 29.84 6.99
CA VAL A 179 12.34 29.52 5.96
C VAL A 179 13.66 29.16 6.62
N LYS A 180 14.15 29.97 7.58
CA LYS A 180 15.43 29.73 8.27
C LYS A 180 15.50 28.35 8.91
N ASP A 181 14.49 27.97 9.69
CA ASP A 181 14.45 26.70 10.42
C ASP A 181 14.48 25.48 9.49
N ARG A 182 13.83 25.58 8.34
CA ARG A 182 13.69 24.45 7.39
C ARG A 182 14.80 24.38 6.37
N VAL A 183 15.44 25.51 6.08
CA VAL A 183 16.56 25.59 5.14
C VAL A 183 17.85 25.09 5.77
N THR A 184 18.07 25.30 7.06
CA THR A 184 19.31 24.88 7.75
C THR A 184 19.44 23.37 7.96
N THR A 185 18.37 22.60 7.78
CA THR A 185 18.34 21.16 8.08
C THR A 185 19.03 20.33 6.98
N GLY A 186 19.95 19.43 7.34
CA GLY A 186 20.43 18.38 6.40
C GLY A 186 21.71 18.67 5.61
N GLY A 187 22.46 19.74 5.93
CA GLY A 187 23.83 19.97 5.43
C GLY A 187 23.93 20.36 3.95
N GLY A 188 24.44 21.56 3.67
CA GLY A 188 24.59 22.10 2.31
C GLY A 188 25.60 21.35 1.43
N PRO A 189 25.71 21.71 0.14
CA PRO A 189 25.11 22.89 -0.49
C PRO A 189 23.67 22.68 -1.01
N PHE A 190 22.90 23.77 -1.09
CA PHE A 190 21.47 23.76 -1.45
C PHE A 190 21.18 24.45 -2.80
N VAL A 191 20.13 24.01 -3.48
CA VAL A 191 19.40 24.85 -4.45
C VAL A 191 18.16 25.40 -3.76
N VAL A 192 17.92 26.70 -3.87
CA VAL A 192 16.71 27.33 -3.32
C VAL A 192 15.92 27.97 -4.45
N ILE A 193 14.62 27.73 -4.52
CA ILE A 193 13.72 28.27 -5.54
C ILE A 193 12.62 29.07 -4.87
N GLY A 194 12.64 30.39 -5.07
CA GLY A 194 11.58 31.30 -4.67
C GLY A 194 10.62 31.54 -5.82
N HIS A 195 9.32 31.42 -5.57
CA HIS A 195 8.25 31.82 -6.47
C HIS A 195 7.44 32.96 -5.85
N SER A 196 7.03 33.96 -6.64
CA SER A 196 6.16 35.05 -6.16
C SER A 196 6.71 35.70 -4.87
N GLN A 197 5.85 35.98 -3.88
CA GLN A 197 6.25 36.47 -2.56
C GLN A 197 7.30 35.58 -1.85
N GLY A 198 7.30 34.27 -2.10
CA GLY A 198 8.29 33.34 -1.59
C GLY A 198 9.73 33.73 -1.95
N SER A 199 9.94 34.43 -3.07
CA SER A 199 11.22 35.02 -3.45
C SER A 199 11.66 36.13 -2.49
N MET A 200 10.74 36.97 -2.00
CA MET A 200 11.05 38.02 -1.02
C MET A 200 11.36 37.44 0.35
N VAL A 201 10.53 36.49 0.81
CA VAL A 201 10.74 35.81 2.10
C VAL A 201 12.09 35.08 2.10
N THR A 202 12.40 34.40 1.00
CA THR A 202 13.68 33.70 0.82
C THR A 202 14.85 34.66 0.77
N TYR A 203 14.75 35.77 0.04
CA TYR A 203 15.81 36.78 -0.02
C TYR A 203 16.15 37.30 1.38
N GLN A 204 15.14 37.70 2.17
CA GLN A 204 15.34 38.17 3.54
C GLN A 204 15.92 37.09 4.45
N ALA A 205 15.44 35.84 4.35
CA ALA A 205 15.98 34.73 5.13
C ALA A 205 17.45 34.45 4.81
N LEU A 206 17.84 34.48 3.53
CA LEU A 206 19.22 34.28 3.09
C LEU A 206 20.14 35.45 3.49
N MET A 207 19.61 36.68 3.52
CA MET A 207 20.33 37.84 4.05
C MET A 207 20.64 37.69 5.54
N GLU A 208 19.65 37.24 6.34
CA GLU A 208 19.81 37.02 7.78
C GLU A 208 20.68 35.81 8.14
N LEU A 209 20.62 34.72 7.36
CA LEU A 209 21.46 33.55 7.58
C LEU A 209 22.93 33.82 7.26
N GLY A 210 23.22 34.82 6.44
CA GLY A 210 24.59 35.21 6.16
C GLY A 210 25.35 34.12 5.39
N THR A 211 26.55 33.78 5.86
CA THR A 211 27.41 32.71 5.32
C THR A 211 27.22 31.36 6.02
N THR A 212 26.27 31.25 6.97
CA THR A 212 26.01 30.00 7.69
C THR A 212 25.45 28.90 6.77
N LEU A 213 24.89 29.29 5.63
CA LEU A 213 24.30 28.40 4.65
C LEU A 213 24.99 28.55 3.29
N GLU A 214 25.46 27.43 2.74
CA GLU A 214 26.03 27.38 1.40
C GLU A 214 24.92 27.12 0.36
N VAL A 215 24.55 28.16 -0.40
CA VAL A 215 23.56 28.06 -1.49
C VAL A 215 24.29 28.07 -2.83
N ASP A 216 24.32 26.91 -3.48
CA ASP A 216 24.99 26.73 -4.78
C ASP A 216 24.23 27.41 -5.92
N LEU A 217 22.90 27.50 -5.81
CA LEU A 217 22.03 28.16 -6.77
C LEU A 217 20.78 28.71 -6.06
N TYR A 218 20.53 30.00 -6.22
CA TYR A 218 19.25 30.62 -5.90
C TYR A 218 18.50 30.92 -7.21
N VAL A 219 17.28 30.41 -7.34
CA VAL A 219 16.41 30.62 -8.49
C VAL A 219 15.20 31.44 -8.06
N THR A 220 14.90 32.51 -8.77
CA THR A 220 13.67 33.28 -8.59
C THR A 220 12.78 33.12 -9.82
N ILE A 221 11.52 32.74 -9.64
CA ILE A 221 10.53 32.55 -10.70
C ILE A 221 9.30 33.43 -10.43
N GLY A 222 8.83 34.19 -11.41
CA GLY A 222 7.69 35.10 -11.24
C GLY A 222 7.87 36.02 -10.03
N SER A 223 9.02 36.67 -9.91
CA SER A 223 9.46 37.32 -8.67
C SER A 223 9.11 38.82 -8.63
N PRO A 224 8.54 39.34 -7.54
CA PRO A 224 8.28 40.78 -7.37
C PRO A 224 9.53 41.57 -6.92
N LEU A 225 10.69 40.93 -6.79
CA LEU A 225 11.93 41.55 -6.28
C LEU A 225 12.50 42.69 -7.15
N GLY A 226 12.00 42.87 -8.37
CA GLY A 226 12.37 43.97 -9.27
C GLY A 226 11.35 45.09 -9.33
N LEU A 227 10.20 44.96 -8.64
CA LEU A 227 9.20 46.02 -8.62
C LEU A 227 9.75 47.22 -7.83
N PRO A 228 9.70 48.45 -8.37
CA PRO A 228 10.26 49.64 -7.73
C PRO A 228 9.77 49.84 -6.28
N GLN A 229 8.49 49.61 -6.02
CA GLN A 229 7.92 49.79 -4.67
C GLN A 229 8.44 48.71 -3.70
N VAL A 230 8.73 47.51 -4.19
CA VAL A 230 9.31 46.44 -3.37
C VAL A 230 10.78 46.72 -3.11
N THR A 231 11.53 47.13 -4.13
CA THR A 231 12.96 47.45 -3.99
C THR A 231 13.17 48.65 -3.07
N ASP A 232 12.33 49.69 -3.15
CA ASP A 232 12.37 50.85 -2.25
C ASP A 232 12.24 50.43 -0.78
N VAL A 233 11.24 49.59 -0.45
CA VAL A 233 11.05 49.11 0.93
C VAL A 233 12.24 48.25 1.37
N LEU A 234 12.74 47.35 0.52
CA LEU A 234 13.92 46.53 0.85
C LEU A 234 15.19 47.39 1.04
N GLN A 235 15.35 48.46 0.27
CA GLN A 235 16.47 49.39 0.41
C GLN A 235 16.43 50.08 1.78
N THR A 236 15.24 50.44 2.29
CA THR A 236 15.12 51.00 3.65
C THR A 236 15.58 50.00 4.72
N TRP A 237 15.23 48.72 4.60
CA TRP A 237 15.61 47.69 5.59
C TRP A 237 17.11 47.46 5.64
N HIS A 238 17.79 47.63 4.50
CA HIS A 238 19.23 47.42 4.38
C HIS A 238 20.03 48.73 4.44
N GLY A 239 19.41 49.87 4.75
CA GLY A 239 20.07 51.18 4.86
C GLY A 239 20.69 51.69 3.55
N LYS A 240 20.06 51.39 2.41
CA LYS A 240 20.60 51.55 1.06
C LYS A 240 19.72 52.39 0.12
N THR A 241 19.11 53.45 0.61
CA THR A 241 18.20 54.31 -0.19
C THR A 241 18.91 54.88 -1.42
N GLY A 242 18.40 54.60 -2.63
CA GLY A 242 18.97 55.06 -3.89
C GLY A 242 20.26 54.33 -4.33
N THR A 243 20.54 53.17 -3.74
CA THR A 243 21.71 52.33 -4.11
C THR A 243 21.29 50.89 -4.33
N LYS A 244 22.00 50.19 -5.21
CA LYS A 244 21.73 48.79 -5.53
C LYS A 244 21.74 47.87 -4.29
N LEU A 245 20.75 46.99 -4.20
CA LEU A 245 20.57 46.02 -3.11
C LEU A 245 21.70 44.98 -3.06
N PRO A 246 22.08 44.46 -1.88
CA PRO A 246 23.12 43.44 -1.76
C PRO A 246 22.64 42.06 -2.23
N ILE A 247 23.57 41.25 -2.73
CA ILE A 247 23.34 39.81 -2.96
C ILE A 247 23.59 39.05 -1.65
N PRO A 248 22.72 38.09 -1.25
CA PRO A 248 22.91 37.33 -0.02
C PRO A 248 24.29 36.66 0.04
N PRO A 249 25.02 36.78 1.17
CA PRO A 249 26.43 36.41 1.26
C PRO A 249 26.67 34.88 1.16
N GLY A 250 25.69 34.02 1.47
CA GLY A 250 25.77 32.56 1.26
C GLY A 250 25.49 32.07 -0.17
N VAL A 251 24.99 32.94 -1.07
CA VAL A 251 24.60 32.55 -2.45
C VAL A 251 25.79 32.64 -3.40
N LYS A 252 26.06 31.55 -4.13
CA LYS A 252 27.12 31.47 -5.15
C LYS A 252 26.67 31.84 -6.55
N ARG A 253 25.44 31.46 -6.93
CA ARG A 253 24.83 31.77 -8.24
C ARG A 253 23.38 32.16 -8.03
N TRP A 254 22.93 33.18 -8.74
CA TRP A 254 21.53 33.60 -8.75
C TRP A 254 21.04 33.68 -10.18
N VAL A 255 20.00 32.91 -10.50
CA VAL A 255 19.29 32.98 -11.78
C VAL A 255 17.87 33.47 -11.56
N ASN A 256 17.47 34.51 -12.28
CA ASN A 256 16.12 35.01 -12.26
C ASN A 256 15.42 34.61 -13.58
N ILE A 257 14.25 33.99 -13.49
CA ILE A 257 13.49 33.50 -14.63
C ILE A 257 12.15 34.22 -14.67
N ALA A 258 11.95 35.04 -15.69
CA ALA A 258 10.76 35.88 -15.87
C ALA A 258 10.06 35.56 -17.20
N GLN A 259 8.74 35.76 -17.24
CA GLN A 259 7.91 35.57 -18.43
C GLN A 259 7.23 36.86 -18.85
N ASP A 260 7.16 37.09 -20.17
CA ASP A 260 6.47 38.24 -20.75
C ASP A 260 4.97 38.20 -20.49
N GLY A 261 4.46 39.15 -19.70
CA GLY A 261 3.04 39.24 -19.36
C GLY A 261 2.66 38.64 -18.00
N ASP A 262 3.63 38.14 -17.23
CA ASP A 262 3.44 37.91 -15.80
C ASP A 262 3.41 39.25 -15.05
N ILE A 263 2.23 39.65 -14.58
CA ILE A 263 2.00 40.94 -13.92
C ILE A 263 2.81 41.12 -12.63
N VAL A 264 3.22 40.04 -11.97
CA VAL A 264 3.98 40.13 -10.71
C VAL A 264 5.47 40.38 -10.96
N CYS A 265 5.95 40.14 -12.18
CA CYS A 265 7.35 40.32 -12.58
C CYS A 265 7.45 41.37 -13.71
N LEU A 266 6.95 42.58 -13.45
CA LEU A 266 6.94 43.68 -14.44
C LEU A 266 8.36 44.08 -14.86
N ASP A 267 9.25 44.19 -13.89
CA ASP A 267 10.68 44.22 -14.15
C ASP A 267 11.21 42.79 -14.23
N GLN A 268 11.83 42.50 -15.37
CA GLN A 268 12.36 41.19 -15.72
C GLN A 268 13.88 41.13 -15.56
N SER A 269 14.53 42.23 -15.17
CA SER A 269 15.98 42.37 -15.06
C SER A 269 16.41 42.67 -13.63
N LEU A 270 16.53 41.64 -12.78
CA LEU A 270 17.01 41.85 -11.40
C LEU A 270 18.50 42.25 -11.36
N ALA A 271 19.29 41.98 -12.40
CA ALA A 271 20.71 42.37 -12.41
C ALA A 271 20.94 43.89 -12.31
N ASP A 272 19.95 44.70 -12.69
CA ASP A 272 20.06 46.16 -12.68
C ASP A 272 19.90 46.73 -11.26
N GLU A 273 19.07 46.09 -10.42
CA GLU A 273 18.71 46.57 -9.08
C GLU A 273 19.65 46.08 -7.96
N TYR A 274 20.48 45.06 -8.22
CA TYR A 274 21.31 44.40 -7.19
C TYR A 274 22.81 44.52 -7.52
N SER A 275 23.64 44.87 -6.53
CA SER A 275 25.08 45.07 -6.68
C SER A 275 25.87 43.84 -6.25
N ALA A 276 26.66 43.33 -7.19
CA ALA A 276 27.57 42.20 -7.01
C ALA A 276 29.00 42.67 -6.74
N THR A 277 29.27 43.32 -5.60
CA THR A 277 30.67 43.54 -5.18
C THR A 277 31.31 42.20 -4.82
N GLY A 278 32.16 41.67 -5.71
CA GLY A 278 32.95 40.45 -5.49
C GLY A 278 32.22 39.12 -5.69
N LYS A 279 31.06 39.11 -6.37
CA LYS A 279 30.26 37.90 -6.68
C LYS A 279 29.84 37.89 -8.16
N PRO A 280 29.53 36.74 -8.77
CA PRO A 280 28.99 36.73 -10.13
C PRO A 280 27.65 37.48 -10.19
N PRO A 281 27.36 38.21 -11.28
CA PRO A 281 26.11 38.95 -11.46
C PRO A 281 24.89 38.01 -11.52
N ILE A 282 23.71 38.53 -11.19
CA ILE A 282 22.43 37.81 -11.39
C ILE A 282 22.29 37.54 -12.88
N ARG A 283 21.94 36.30 -13.24
CA ARG A 283 21.63 35.94 -14.63
C ARG A 283 20.12 36.00 -14.83
N ASP A 284 19.65 37.00 -15.57
CA ASP A 284 18.26 37.10 -15.98
C ASP A 284 17.99 36.24 -17.23
N GLU A 285 16.97 35.39 -17.16
CA GLU A 285 16.51 34.51 -18.23
C GLU A 285 15.05 34.82 -18.55
N ARG A 286 14.78 35.25 -19.79
CA ARG A 286 13.45 35.65 -20.24
C ARG A 286 12.82 34.56 -21.09
N LEU A 287 11.64 34.10 -20.68
CA LEU A 287 10.83 33.13 -21.43
C LEU A 287 10.08 33.85 -22.57
N GLN A 288 10.70 33.94 -23.74
CA GLN A 288 10.16 34.60 -24.93
C GLN A 288 9.21 33.71 -25.76
N GLY A 289 8.27 34.32 -26.49
CA GLY A 289 7.43 33.65 -27.49
C GLY A 289 6.28 32.80 -26.92
N ILE A 290 5.94 32.99 -25.64
CA ILE A 290 4.93 32.20 -24.93
C ILE A 290 3.81 33.13 -24.45
N VAL A 291 2.60 32.94 -24.96
CA VAL A 291 1.39 33.64 -24.48
C VAL A 291 0.65 32.72 -23.52
N TRP A 292 0.71 33.02 -22.22
CA TRP A 292 -0.14 32.37 -21.22
C TRP A 292 -1.40 33.21 -20.96
N PRO A 293 -2.56 32.57 -20.71
CA PRO A 293 -3.72 33.30 -20.21
C PRO A 293 -3.35 34.06 -18.93
N PRO A 294 -3.77 35.32 -18.74
CA PRO A 294 -3.43 36.11 -17.56
C PRO A 294 -3.74 35.40 -16.23
N SER A 295 -4.81 34.61 -16.17
CA SER A 295 -5.21 33.83 -14.99
C SER A 295 -4.32 32.62 -14.68
N LYS A 296 -3.44 32.22 -15.61
CA LYS A 296 -2.54 31.06 -15.51
C LYS A 296 -1.06 31.42 -15.68
N ALA A 297 -0.74 32.68 -15.96
CA ALA A 297 0.62 33.13 -16.26
C ALA A 297 1.55 33.06 -15.04
N HIS A 298 1.00 33.26 -13.84
CA HIS A 298 1.75 33.31 -12.58
C HIS A 298 1.82 31.96 -11.82
N ALA A 299 1.72 30.83 -12.55
CA ALA A 299 1.73 29.50 -11.93
C ALA A 299 3.16 28.92 -11.86
N ALA A 300 3.63 28.64 -10.63
CA ALA A 300 4.96 28.09 -10.38
C ALA A 300 5.26 26.82 -11.20
N SER A 301 4.30 25.90 -11.30
CA SER A 301 4.44 24.66 -12.06
C SER A 301 4.73 24.91 -13.56
N ARG A 302 4.23 26.00 -14.15
CA ARG A 302 4.51 26.36 -15.55
C ARG A 302 5.90 26.91 -15.76
N TYR A 303 6.46 27.64 -14.78
CA TYR A 303 7.86 28.06 -14.78
C TYR A 303 8.79 26.86 -14.60
N LEU A 304 8.49 25.98 -13.64
CA LEU A 304 9.28 24.79 -13.34
C LEU A 304 9.30 23.77 -14.49
N SER A 305 8.21 23.66 -15.26
CA SER A 305 8.12 22.75 -16.40
C SER A 305 8.88 23.19 -17.65
N ARG A 306 9.61 24.31 -17.61
CA ARG A 306 10.33 24.83 -18.79
C ARG A 306 11.74 24.30 -18.84
N THR A 307 12.18 23.94 -20.05
CA THR A 307 13.54 23.44 -20.30
C THR A 307 14.62 24.38 -19.76
N ALA A 308 14.41 25.69 -19.85
CA ALA A 308 15.25 26.72 -19.24
C ALA A 308 15.45 26.49 -17.73
N THR A 309 14.37 26.51 -16.97
CA THR A 309 14.35 26.28 -15.52
C THR A 309 14.90 24.90 -15.15
N GLN A 310 14.47 23.85 -15.84
CA GLN A 310 14.92 22.48 -15.61
C GLN A 310 16.42 22.34 -15.84
N THR A 311 16.96 22.91 -16.92
CA THR A 311 18.41 22.86 -17.22
C THR A 311 19.21 23.63 -16.17
N THR A 312 18.73 24.81 -15.79
CA THR A 312 19.37 25.65 -14.75
C THR A 312 19.46 24.92 -13.42
N VAL A 313 18.39 24.24 -12.97
CA VAL A 313 18.42 23.46 -11.72
C VAL A 313 19.22 22.17 -11.88
N MET A 314 19.04 21.43 -12.98
CA MET A 314 19.70 20.14 -13.22
C MET A 314 21.22 20.24 -13.35
N THR A 315 21.75 21.42 -13.72
CA THR A 315 23.20 21.68 -13.72
C THR A 315 23.75 21.99 -12.32
N ALA A 316 22.91 22.40 -11.37
CA ALA A 316 23.29 22.74 -10.00
C ALA A 316 23.24 21.56 -9.03
N VAL A 317 22.26 20.66 -9.22
CA VAL A 317 22.07 19.49 -8.36
C VAL A 317 23.05 18.37 -8.69
N ASP A 318 23.31 17.53 -7.70
CA ASP A 318 24.01 16.26 -7.89
C ASP A 318 23.14 15.34 -8.78
N ARG A 319 23.45 15.30 -10.09
CA ARG A 319 22.67 14.55 -11.09
C ARG A 319 22.59 13.06 -10.80
N ALA A 320 23.53 12.49 -10.03
CA ALA A 320 23.44 11.10 -9.60
C ALA A 320 22.32 10.89 -8.56
N ARG A 321 22.05 11.90 -7.73
CA ARG A 321 20.97 11.88 -6.74
C ARG A 321 19.61 12.24 -7.30
N PHE A 322 19.55 13.11 -8.32
CA PHE A 322 18.29 13.63 -8.89
C PHE A 322 17.92 12.98 -10.24
N GLN A 323 18.29 11.70 -10.45
CA GLN A 323 17.89 11.01 -11.68
C GLN A 323 16.36 10.85 -11.76
N PRO A 324 15.74 11.13 -12.92
CA PRO A 324 14.32 10.87 -13.12
C PRO A 324 14.06 9.39 -12.89
N VAL A 325 13.12 9.10 -11.99
CA VAL A 325 12.62 7.74 -11.79
C VAL A 325 12.08 7.28 -13.13
N SER A 326 12.61 6.16 -13.63
CA SER A 326 12.22 5.56 -14.89
C SER A 326 10.69 5.44 -14.99
N PRO A 327 10.08 5.57 -16.20
CA PRO A 327 8.67 5.19 -16.42
C PRO A 327 8.38 3.74 -16.01
N VAL A 328 9.41 2.90 -15.89
CA VAL A 328 9.32 1.60 -15.25
C VAL A 328 9.02 1.79 -13.76
N THR A 329 7.80 1.43 -13.36
CA THR A 329 7.40 1.52 -11.95
C THR A 329 8.02 0.36 -11.17
N VAL A 330 9.01 0.65 -10.33
CA VAL A 330 9.51 -0.29 -9.32
C VAL A 330 8.52 -0.26 -8.15
N THR A 331 7.90 -1.39 -7.85
CA THR A 331 6.95 -1.48 -6.75
C THR A 331 7.62 -1.20 -5.40
N ARG A 332 6.89 -0.57 -4.47
CA ARG A 332 7.39 -0.20 -3.13
C ARG A 332 8.09 -1.36 -2.40
N ASN A 333 7.52 -2.56 -2.45
CA ASN A 333 8.07 -3.73 -1.78
C ASN A 333 9.42 -4.17 -2.39
N LEU A 334 9.57 -4.09 -3.71
CA LEU A 334 10.85 -4.35 -4.37
C LEU A 334 11.89 -3.28 -4.00
N ALA A 335 11.49 -2.00 -3.96
CA ALA A 335 12.38 -0.91 -3.56
C ALA A 335 12.91 -1.11 -2.12
N GLU A 336 12.02 -1.45 -1.17
CA GLU A 336 12.37 -1.76 0.21
C GLU A 336 13.34 -2.96 0.31
N ALA A 337 13.13 -4.02 -0.48
CA ALA A 337 14.04 -5.17 -0.53
C ALA A 337 15.42 -4.81 -1.11
N LEU A 338 15.46 -3.94 -2.12
CA LEU A 338 16.70 -3.42 -2.72
C LEU A 338 17.43 -2.42 -1.81
N ASP A 339 16.74 -1.80 -0.83
CA ASP A 339 17.32 -0.88 0.16
C ASP A 339 17.94 -1.61 1.34
N ALA A 340 17.41 -2.79 1.70
CA ALA A 340 17.89 -3.57 2.83
C ALA A 340 19.36 -4.01 2.68
N GLU A 341 19.78 -4.39 1.47
CA GLU A 341 21.17 -4.75 1.15
C GLU A 341 21.56 -4.26 -0.26
N ALA A 342 22.32 -3.16 -0.32
CA ALA A 342 22.61 -2.46 -1.58
C ALA A 342 23.37 -3.29 -2.64
N THR A 343 24.11 -4.31 -2.22
CA THR A 343 24.93 -5.18 -3.10
C THR A 343 24.32 -6.55 -3.37
N ALA A 344 23.30 -6.95 -2.61
CA ALA A 344 22.67 -8.26 -2.76
C ALA A 344 21.71 -8.28 -3.96
N ARG A 345 21.70 -9.37 -4.70
CA ARG A 345 20.71 -9.60 -5.75
C ARG A 345 19.44 -10.13 -5.12
N VAL A 346 18.32 -9.44 -5.35
CA VAL A 346 17.00 -9.85 -4.87
C VAL A 346 16.16 -10.39 -6.04
N PRO A 347 15.21 -11.29 -5.79
CA PRO A 347 14.34 -11.79 -6.84
C PRO A 347 13.44 -10.69 -7.43
N VAL A 348 13.49 -10.51 -8.74
CA VAL A 348 12.72 -9.51 -9.50
C VAL A 348 11.82 -10.21 -10.52
N LEU A 349 10.59 -9.73 -10.66
CA LEU A 349 9.65 -10.13 -11.72
C LEU A 349 9.38 -8.91 -12.60
N ILE A 350 9.69 -9.02 -13.89
CA ILE A 350 9.65 -7.93 -14.87
C ILE A 350 8.42 -8.14 -15.76
N GLU A 351 7.48 -7.20 -15.79
CA GLU A 351 6.28 -7.26 -16.62
C GLU A 351 6.50 -6.62 -17.99
N LEU A 352 6.22 -7.38 -19.05
CA LEU A 352 6.34 -6.97 -20.45
C LEU A 352 5.02 -6.37 -20.96
N VAL A 353 5.10 -5.38 -21.85
CA VAL A 353 3.93 -4.72 -22.47
C VAL A 353 3.67 -5.27 -23.86
N ASP A 354 2.43 -5.68 -24.10
CA ASP A 354 1.91 -6.00 -25.43
C ASP A 354 1.58 -4.70 -26.20
N ARG A 355 2.11 -4.55 -27.41
CA ARG A 355 1.89 -3.38 -28.25
C ARG A 355 0.66 -3.61 -29.13
N SER A 356 -0.42 -2.87 -28.88
CA SER A 356 -1.54 -2.84 -29.83
C SER A 356 -1.08 -2.23 -31.17
N PRO A 357 -1.34 -2.89 -32.32
CA PRO A 357 -0.78 -2.50 -33.61
C PRO A 357 -1.56 -1.34 -34.23
N ALA A 358 -0.93 -0.17 -34.27
CA ALA A 358 -1.20 0.86 -35.27
C ALA A 358 0.01 1.01 -36.20
N ALA A 359 0.57 -0.10 -36.68
CA ALA A 359 1.51 -0.16 -37.80
C ALA A 359 1.69 -1.63 -38.23
N ALA A 360 1.94 -1.82 -39.53
CA ALA A 360 1.90 -3.10 -40.23
C ALA A 360 2.93 -4.17 -39.78
N SER A 361 2.61 -5.41 -40.17
CA SER A 361 3.45 -6.63 -40.27
C SER A 361 3.94 -7.33 -38.99
N GLY A 362 3.17 -8.30 -38.50
CA GLY A 362 3.62 -9.71 -38.43
C GLY A 362 4.65 -10.17 -37.38
N SER A 363 5.17 -9.34 -36.46
CA SER A 363 5.98 -9.83 -35.32
C SER A 363 5.18 -9.84 -34.02
N ASP A 364 5.35 -10.90 -33.22
CA ASP A 364 4.75 -11.04 -31.89
C ASP A 364 5.39 -10.03 -30.93
N THR A 365 4.68 -8.94 -30.64
CA THR A 365 5.27 -7.74 -30.02
C THR A 365 5.78 -7.96 -28.59
N LEU A 366 5.23 -8.98 -27.90
CA LEU A 366 5.70 -9.46 -26.59
C LEU A 366 7.02 -10.22 -26.71
N GLN A 367 7.21 -10.97 -27.80
CA GLN A 367 8.43 -11.74 -28.03
C GLN A 367 9.62 -10.83 -28.35
N ASP A 368 9.38 -9.71 -29.05
CA ASP A 368 10.38 -8.66 -29.28
C ASP A 368 10.80 -7.97 -27.96
N ALA A 369 9.82 -7.63 -27.11
CA ALA A 369 10.08 -7.07 -25.78
C ALA A 369 10.86 -8.04 -24.89
N ARG A 370 10.48 -9.33 -24.89
CA ARG A 370 11.18 -10.40 -24.16
C ARG A 370 12.62 -10.54 -24.64
N SER A 371 12.82 -10.65 -25.95
CA SER A 371 14.15 -10.82 -26.55
C SER A 371 15.08 -9.67 -26.18
N THR A 372 14.57 -8.45 -26.15
CA THR A 372 15.33 -7.24 -25.78
C THR A 372 15.72 -7.23 -24.30
N VAL A 373 14.81 -7.65 -23.41
CA VAL A 373 15.10 -7.78 -21.97
C VAL A 373 16.13 -8.89 -21.72
N LEU A 374 15.98 -10.04 -22.39
CA LEU A 374 16.91 -11.17 -22.28
C LEU A 374 18.30 -10.81 -22.81
N GLU A 375 18.40 -10.18 -23.98
CA GLU A 375 19.67 -9.71 -24.53
C GLU A 375 20.39 -8.74 -23.58
N TRP A 376 19.63 -7.84 -22.95
CA TRP A 376 20.19 -6.95 -21.94
C TRP A 376 20.72 -7.72 -20.72
N ILE A 377 19.96 -8.69 -20.20
CA ILE A 377 20.37 -9.54 -19.06
C ILE A 377 21.63 -10.34 -19.43
N HIS A 378 21.63 -10.98 -20.59
CA HIS A 378 22.79 -11.74 -21.08
C HIS A 378 24.04 -10.86 -21.21
N THR A 379 23.91 -9.64 -21.71
CA THR A 379 25.04 -8.73 -21.92
C THR A 379 25.54 -8.10 -20.63
N ASN A 380 24.64 -7.64 -19.76
CA ASN A 380 24.96 -6.77 -18.62
C ASN A 380 25.00 -7.48 -17.28
N VAL A 381 24.45 -8.70 -17.19
CA VAL A 381 24.39 -9.51 -15.96
C VAL A 381 25.20 -10.80 -16.12
N LEU A 382 25.01 -11.55 -17.21
CA LEU A 382 25.64 -12.86 -17.42
C LEU A 382 27.02 -12.81 -18.12
N SER A 383 27.25 -11.85 -19.02
CA SER A 383 28.47 -11.74 -19.83
C SER A 383 29.49 -10.64 -19.48
N PRO A 384 29.50 -9.94 -18.33
CA PRO A 384 30.60 -9.03 -18.05
C PRO A 384 31.85 -9.86 -17.69
N LYS A 385 32.74 -10.03 -18.67
CA LYS A 385 34.06 -10.70 -18.55
C LYS A 385 34.66 -10.51 -17.15
N GLY A 386 34.67 -11.58 -16.36
CA GLY A 386 35.29 -11.60 -15.02
C GLY A 386 34.38 -11.22 -13.84
N SER A 387 33.06 -11.07 -14.02
CA SER A 387 32.16 -10.77 -12.91
C SER A 387 31.86 -12.03 -12.11
N LYS A 388 32.44 -12.08 -10.91
CA LYS A 388 32.08 -13.02 -9.86
C LYS A 388 31.02 -12.38 -8.98
N ASP A 389 30.13 -13.18 -8.39
CA ASP A 389 29.23 -12.70 -7.35
C ASP A 389 30.05 -12.01 -6.25
N LEU A 390 29.66 -10.79 -5.85
CA LEU A 390 30.40 -9.99 -4.87
C LEU A 390 30.48 -10.67 -3.49
N ILE A 391 29.55 -11.58 -3.22
CA ILE A 391 29.41 -12.30 -1.95
C ILE A 391 29.96 -13.73 -2.08
N THR A 392 29.58 -14.48 -3.12
CA THR A 392 29.97 -15.91 -3.23
C THR A 392 31.23 -16.15 -4.06
N GLN A 393 31.70 -15.16 -4.81
CA GLN A 393 32.81 -15.26 -5.76
C GLN A 393 32.63 -16.26 -6.92
N ASP A 394 31.41 -16.76 -7.13
CA ASP A 394 31.08 -17.71 -8.20
C ASP A 394 30.81 -17.01 -9.54
N PRO A 395 31.04 -17.68 -10.68
CA PRO A 395 30.65 -17.16 -11.98
C PRO A 395 29.13 -16.99 -12.07
N ILE A 396 28.69 -15.84 -12.57
CA ILE A 396 27.27 -15.50 -12.68
C ILE A 396 26.71 -16.17 -13.94
N THR A 397 25.94 -17.25 -13.75
CA THR A 397 25.20 -17.97 -14.80
C THR A 397 23.69 -17.75 -14.68
N ALA A 398 22.91 -18.13 -15.70
CA ALA A 398 21.45 -18.07 -15.69
C ALA A 398 20.84 -18.78 -14.46
N ASP A 399 21.42 -19.91 -14.05
CA ASP A 399 20.99 -20.66 -12.87
C ASP A 399 21.26 -19.91 -11.57
N THR A 400 22.43 -19.25 -11.44
CA THR A 400 22.79 -18.51 -10.21
C THR A 400 21.91 -17.28 -9.98
N VAL A 401 21.40 -16.67 -11.06
CA VAL A 401 20.47 -15.55 -10.98
C VAL A 401 19.01 -16.00 -11.05
N HIS A 402 18.74 -17.31 -11.10
CA HIS A 402 17.40 -17.86 -11.24
C HIS A 402 16.60 -17.21 -12.37
N LEU A 403 17.21 -17.12 -13.56
CA LEU A 403 16.56 -16.60 -14.76
C LEU A 403 15.45 -17.56 -15.22
N GLU A 404 14.22 -17.07 -15.31
CA GLU A 404 13.07 -17.76 -15.88
C GLU A 404 12.57 -16.96 -17.09
N ASP A 405 12.77 -17.54 -18.28
CA ASP A 405 12.60 -16.88 -19.58
C ASP A 405 11.45 -17.47 -20.42
N GLN A 406 10.76 -18.50 -19.93
CA GLN A 406 9.64 -19.15 -20.60
C GLN A 406 8.26 -18.54 -20.28
N LEU A 407 8.20 -17.48 -19.47
CA LEU A 407 6.95 -16.84 -19.06
C LEU A 407 6.39 -15.93 -20.16
N ASP A 408 5.07 -15.97 -20.39
CA ASP A 408 4.43 -15.26 -21.50
C ASP A 408 4.55 -13.73 -21.41
N ARG A 409 4.11 -13.16 -20.29
CA ARG A 409 4.09 -11.70 -20.05
C ARG A 409 5.18 -11.22 -19.08
N TYR A 410 6.03 -12.12 -18.62
CA TYR A 410 6.98 -11.82 -17.56
C TYR A 410 8.37 -12.37 -17.87
N VAL A 411 9.38 -11.82 -17.19
CA VAL A 411 10.72 -12.42 -17.08
C VAL A 411 11.08 -12.36 -15.60
N ALA A 412 11.51 -13.48 -15.01
CA ALA A 412 11.96 -13.49 -13.61
C ALA A 412 13.47 -13.64 -13.54
N VAL A 413 14.14 -12.85 -12.70
CA VAL A 413 15.60 -12.87 -12.53
C VAL A 413 15.99 -12.19 -11.21
N ASN A 414 17.07 -12.64 -10.57
CA ASN A 414 17.64 -11.97 -9.40
C ASN A 414 18.57 -10.83 -9.85
N LEU A 415 18.28 -9.60 -9.41
CA LEU A 415 19.04 -8.39 -9.76
C LEU A 415 19.34 -7.58 -8.50
N ASN A 416 20.48 -6.88 -8.48
CA ASN A 416 20.79 -5.88 -7.46
C ASN A 416 20.25 -4.49 -7.84
N ARG A 417 20.34 -3.52 -6.93
CA ARG A 417 19.83 -2.15 -7.13
C ARG A 417 20.39 -1.49 -8.40
N ALA A 418 21.70 -1.56 -8.60
CA ALA A 418 22.36 -0.97 -9.76
C ALA A 418 21.96 -1.67 -11.07
N GLU A 419 21.68 -2.96 -11.06
CA GLU A 419 21.19 -3.72 -12.21
C GLU A 419 19.74 -3.37 -12.54
N VAL A 420 18.85 -3.27 -11.53
CA VAL A 420 17.45 -2.85 -11.70
C VAL A 420 17.37 -1.44 -12.29
N GLU A 421 18.15 -0.50 -11.76
CA GLU A 421 18.20 0.88 -12.25
C GLU A 421 18.78 0.97 -13.67
N ARG A 422 19.84 0.23 -13.98
CA ARG A 422 20.43 0.20 -15.34
C ARG A 422 19.47 -0.44 -16.35
N LEU A 423 18.75 -1.50 -15.98
CA LEU A 423 17.74 -2.14 -16.82
C LEU A 423 16.59 -1.17 -17.09
N ALA A 424 16.02 -0.59 -16.04
CA ALA A 424 14.93 0.39 -16.15
C ALA A 424 15.33 1.58 -17.04
N ALA A 425 16.53 2.12 -16.84
CA ALA A 425 17.06 3.20 -17.66
C ALA A 425 17.35 2.77 -19.11
N ALA A 426 17.84 1.54 -19.35
CA ALA A 426 18.07 1.02 -20.68
C ALA A 426 16.77 0.84 -21.47
N MET A 427 15.74 0.24 -20.83
CA MET A 427 14.42 0.04 -21.45
C MET A 427 13.74 1.38 -21.75
N SER A 428 13.89 2.36 -20.85
CA SER A 428 13.36 3.72 -21.05
C SER A 428 14.05 4.45 -22.21
N ARG A 429 15.37 4.28 -22.38
CA ARG A 429 16.12 4.85 -23.50
C ARG A 429 15.80 4.17 -24.83
N HIS A 430 15.61 2.86 -24.82
CA HIS A 430 15.41 2.08 -26.04
C HIS A 430 13.99 2.26 -26.62
N TYR A 431 12.96 2.45 -25.78
CA TYR A 431 11.56 2.55 -26.23
C TYR A 431 10.85 3.87 -25.95
N GLY A 432 11.46 4.78 -25.17
CA GLY A 432 10.87 6.08 -24.81
C GLY A 432 9.77 5.98 -23.74
N ALA A 433 9.41 7.14 -23.15
CA ALA A 433 8.43 7.22 -22.07
C ALA A 433 6.98 6.90 -22.51
N SER A 434 6.68 7.03 -23.80
CA SER A 434 5.33 6.88 -24.35
C SER A 434 4.96 5.43 -24.69
N SER A 435 5.93 4.51 -24.80
CA SER A 435 5.72 3.11 -25.23
C SER A 435 6.74 2.13 -24.60
N PRO A 436 6.82 2.00 -23.26
CA PRO A 436 7.84 1.19 -22.61
C PRO A 436 7.65 -0.32 -22.88
N ALA A 437 8.72 -1.08 -23.11
CA ALA A 437 8.65 -2.54 -23.20
C ALA A 437 8.51 -3.22 -21.83
N VAL A 438 8.91 -2.53 -20.76
CA VAL A 438 8.72 -2.97 -19.38
C VAL A 438 7.73 -2.02 -18.71
N TYR A 439 6.62 -2.56 -18.21
CA TYR A 439 5.61 -1.76 -17.52
C TYR A 439 5.99 -1.52 -16.07
N ARG A 440 6.28 -2.61 -15.35
CA ARG A 440 6.54 -2.60 -13.90
C ARG A 440 7.53 -3.69 -13.52
N MET A 441 8.23 -3.45 -12.42
CA MET A 441 9.09 -4.43 -11.77
C MET A 441 8.59 -4.71 -10.36
N PHE A 442 8.34 -5.99 -10.09
CA PHE A 442 7.81 -6.51 -8.84
C PHE A 442 8.89 -7.29 -8.08
N SER A 443 8.74 -7.37 -6.76
CA SER A 443 9.45 -8.39 -6.01
C SER A 443 8.94 -9.76 -6.47
N ASN A 444 9.84 -10.63 -6.94
CA ASN A 444 9.51 -12.03 -7.17
C ASN A 444 9.49 -12.75 -5.81
N SER A 445 8.43 -12.48 -5.05
CA SER A 445 8.34 -12.94 -3.66
C SER A 445 8.29 -14.45 -3.60
N ARG A 446 9.35 -15.07 -3.04
CA ARG A 446 9.34 -16.50 -2.68
C ARG A 446 8.09 -16.81 -1.87
N LYS A 447 7.27 -17.73 -2.37
CA LYS A 447 6.16 -18.29 -1.60
C LYS A 447 6.72 -19.45 -0.79
N ARG A 448 6.73 -19.30 0.52
CA ARG A 448 6.90 -20.42 1.46
C ARG A 448 5.52 -20.76 2.00
N ALA A 449 5.28 -22.03 2.30
CA ALA A 449 4.12 -22.38 3.10
C ALA A 449 4.26 -21.67 4.47
N LEU A 450 3.27 -20.86 4.85
CA LEU A 450 3.23 -20.14 6.13
C LEU A 450 2.38 -20.98 7.08
N ILE A 451 2.98 -22.07 7.54
CA ILE A 451 2.23 -23.23 8.02
C ILE A 451 2.13 -23.35 9.54
N ARG A 452 2.37 -22.29 10.33
CA ARG A 452 2.41 -22.41 11.82
C ARG A 452 1.68 -21.31 12.62
N ASP A 453 1.13 -20.28 11.96
CA ASP A 453 0.70 -19.06 12.66
C ASP A 453 -0.81 -18.96 12.98
N SER A 454 -1.64 -19.91 12.53
CA SER A 454 -3.10 -19.84 12.68
C SER A 454 -3.58 -19.79 14.14
N ILE A 455 -2.80 -20.34 15.07
CA ILE A 455 -3.06 -20.31 16.51
C ILE A 455 -3.00 -18.90 17.11
N HIS A 456 -2.24 -17.99 16.49
CA HIS A 456 -2.15 -16.61 16.95
C HIS A 456 -3.38 -15.79 16.55
N THR A 457 -3.97 -16.12 15.42
CA THR A 457 -5.08 -15.35 14.82
C THR A 457 -6.34 -15.40 15.69
N VAL A 458 -6.63 -16.55 16.32
CA VAL A 458 -7.71 -16.68 17.31
C VAL A 458 -7.25 -16.46 18.76
N GLN A 459 -6.01 -15.96 18.95
CA GLN A 459 -5.37 -15.72 20.25
C GLN A 459 -5.25 -16.96 21.16
N ALA A 460 -5.24 -18.17 20.57
CA ALA A 460 -5.16 -19.40 21.34
C ALA A 460 -3.81 -19.56 22.05
N ARG A 461 -2.69 -19.17 21.44
CA ARG A 461 -1.37 -19.25 22.09
C ARG A 461 -1.27 -18.33 23.31
N THR A 462 -1.84 -17.13 23.23
CA THR A 462 -1.92 -16.19 24.35
C THR A 462 -2.74 -16.78 25.49
N ALA A 463 -3.87 -17.42 25.18
CA ALA A 463 -4.72 -18.07 26.17
C ALA A 463 -4.06 -19.29 26.82
N GLN A 464 -3.34 -20.11 26.05
CA GLN A 464 -2.56 -21.23 26.55
C GLN A 464 -1.52 -20.78 27.58
N LEU A 465 -0.71 -19.77 27.23
CA LEU A 465 0.35 -19.27 28.11
C LEU A 465 -0.20 -18.49 29.31
N GLY A 466 -1.25 -17.69 29.12
CA GLY A 466 -1.79 -16.78 30.15
C GLY A 466 -2.79 -17.43 31.11
N TYR A 467 -3.56 -18.42 30.64
CA TYR A 467 -4.67 -19.03 31.40
C TYR A 467 -4.55 -20.54 31.53
N ASN A 468 -3.44 -21.14 31.06
CA ASN A 468 -3.28 -22.59 31.01
C ASN A 468 -4.44 -23.27 30.25
N ALA A 469 -4.96 -22.61 29.20
CA ALA A 469 -6.07 -23.07 28.38
C ALA A 469 -5.59 -24.10 27.33
N TYR A 470 -5.20 -25.29 27.77
CA TYR A 470 -4.67 -26.33 26.88
C TYR A 470 -5.68 -27.43 26.53
N GLY A 471 -6.91 -27.40 27.06
CA GLY A 471 -7.93 -28.42 26.78
C GLY A 471 -7.97 -29.58 27.78
N GLN A 472 -7.26 -29.48 28.90
CA GLN A 472 -7.23 -30.54 29.92
C GLN A 472 -8.64 -30.90 30.43
N GLY A 473 -8.90 -32.21 30.57
CA GLY A 473 -10.18 -32.71 31.05
C GLY A 473 -11.34 -32.61 30.06
N ILE A 474 -11.10 -32.09 28.85
CA ILE A 474 -12.08 -32.03 27.77
C ILE A 474 -11.82 -33.16 26.77
N THR A 475 -12.91 -33.79 26.33
CA THR A 475 -12.96 -34.82 25.30
C THR A 475 -13.85 -34.34 24.15
N TRP A 476 -13.30 -34.34 22.95
CA TRP A 476 -13.93 -33.83 21.74
C TRP A 476 -14.09 -34.93 20.69
N ALA A 477 -15.27 -35.05 20.09
CA ALA A 477 -15.52 -36.00 19.03
C ALA A 477 -15.20 -35.42 17.64
N VAL A 478 -14.58 -36.22 16.78
CA VAL A 478 -14.28 -35.86 15.38
C VAL A 478 -14.97 -36.87 14.47
N LEU A 479 -15.96 -36.41 13.71
CA LEU A 479 -16.71 -37.23 12.75
C LEU A 479 -16.18 -36.92 11.35
N ASP A 480 -15.37 -37.82 10.80
CA ASP A 480 -14.61 -37.57 9.58
C ASP A 480 -14.20 -38.87 8.84
N THR A 481 -13.13 -38.88 8.05
CA THR A 481 -12.60 -40.04 7.29
C THR A 481 -11.86 -41.06 8.15
N GLY A 482 -11.68 -40.79 9.44
CA GLY A 482 -10.93 -41.62 10.37
C GLY A 482 -9.76 -40.86 10.99
N ILE A 483 -8.79 -41.60 11.51
CA ILE A 483 -7.56 -41.01 12.05
C ILE A 483 -6.38 -41.97 11.88
N ASP A 484 -5.23 -41.44 11.48
CA ASP A 484 -3.95 -42.11 11.68
C ASP A 484 -3.53 -41.93 13.14
N ARG A 485 -3.93 -42.90 13.96
CA ARG A 485 -3.64 -42.87 15.40
C ARG A 485 -2.15 -42.97 15.70
N HIS A 486 -1.30 -43.41 14.77
CA HIS A 486 0.12 -43.63 14.99
C HIS A 486 0.96 -42.38 14.73
N HIS A 487 0.34 -41.31 14.24
CA HIS A 487 1.02 -40.06 13.96
C HIS A 487 1.69 -39.48 15.24
N PRO A 488 2.99 -39.11 15.22
CA PRO A 488 3.74 -38.66 16.40
C PRO A 488 3.10 -37.48 17.14
N HIS A 489 2.36 -36.63 16.43
CA HIS A 489 1.65 -35.47 17.00
C HIS A 489 0.66 -35.86 18.12
N PHE A 490 0.11 -37.08 18.08
CA PHE A 490 -0.89 -37.54 19.05
C PHE A 490 -0.28 -38.27 20.26
N HIS A 491 1.03 -38.53 20.24
CA HIS A 491 1.76 -39.32 21.24
C HIS A 491 2.78 -38.54 22.06
N ASN A 492 2.75 -37.21 21.98
CA ASN A 492 3.71 -36.40 22.72
C ASN A 492 3.38 -36.38 24.22
N PRO A 493 4.22 -36.96 25.09
CA PRO A 493 3.94 -37.08 26.51
C PRO A 493 3.92 -35.73 27.24
N ALA A 494 4.51 -34.67 26.67
CA ALA A 494 4.46 -33.33 27.26
C ALA A 494 3.05 -32.72 27.27
N PHE A 495 2.21 -33.14 26.31
CA PHE A 495 0.84 -32.66 26.15
C PHE A 495 -0.18 -33.73 26.50
N ALA A 496 0.05 -34.98 26.10
CA ALA A 496 -0.88 -36.07 26.36
C ALA A 496 -0.11 -37.31 26.85
N PRO A 497 0.19 -37.41 28.17
CA PRO A 497 0.92 -38.55 28.73
C PRO A 497 0.20 -39.89 28.50
N ASP A 498 -1.13 -39.89 28.48
CA ASP A 498 -1.98 -41.06 28.21
C ASP A 498 -2.46 -41.14 26.75
N GLY A 499 -1.79 -40.41 25.84
CA GLY A 499 -2.17 -40.28 24.44
C GLY A 499 -3.35 -39.32 24.19
N THR A 500 -3.34 -38.69 23.02
CA THR A 500 -4.38 -37.73 22.61
C THR A 500 -5.68 -38.44 22.21
N ILE A 501 -5.58 -39.62 21.59
CA ILE A 501 -6.75 -40.36 21.08
C ILE A 501 -7.28 -41.29 22.17
N ALA A 502 -8.52 -41.04 22.62
CA ALA A 502 -9.17 -41.81 23.67
C ALA A 502 -9.88 -43.07 23.14
N ALA A 503 -10.52 -42.97 21.99
CA ALA A 503 -11.20 -44.07 21.33
C ALA A 503 -11.39 -43.75 19.84
N GLU A 504 -11.52 -44.80 19.04
CA GLU A 504 -11.73 -44.72 17.60
C GLU A 504 -12.82 -45.71 17.18
N TRP A 505 -13.70 -45.26 16.30
CA TRP A 505 -14.88 -46.01 15.89
C TRP A 505 -15.09 -45.91 14.37
N ASP A 506 -15.63 -46.96 13.77
CA ASP A 506 -16.04 -47.03 12.37
C ASP A 506 -17.56 -47.19 12.27
N CYS A 507 -18.20 -46.25 11.57
CA CYS A 507 -19.63 -46.20 11.34
C CYS A 507 -20.03 -46.56 9.90
N THR A 508 -19.06 -46.76 9.00
CA THR A 508 -19.27 -47.01 7.56
C THR A 508 -19.75 -48.44 7.29
N ALA A 509 -19.36 -49.39 8.14
CA ALA A 509 -19.80 -50.78 8.06
C ALA A 509 -21.29 -50.95 8.40
N ARG A 510 -21.93 -51.98 7.82
CA ARG A 510 -23.31 -52.36 8.15
C ARG A 510 -23.39 -52.90 9.58
N GLY A 511 -24.44 -52.53 10.30
CA GLY A 511 -24.69 -52.99 11.68
C GLY A 511 -24.24 -51.97 12.74
N PRO A 512 -24.00 -52.42 13.99
CA PRO A 512 -23.58 -51.52 15.08
C PRO A 512 -22.20 -50.93 14.81
N VAL A 513 -21.89 -49.83 15.51
CA VAL A 513 -20.58 -49.17 15.47
C VAL A 513 -19.48 -50.17 15.81
N GLN A 514 -18.42 -50.21 14.99
CA GLN A 514 -17.29 -51.11 15.17
C GLN A 514 -16.08 -50.33 15.69
N PRO A 515 -15.10 -50.98 16.35
CA PRO A 515 -13.82 -50.35 16.64
C PRO A 515 -13.13 -49.86 15.35
N GLY A 516 -12.51 -48.69 15.40
CA GLY A 516 -11.77 -48.13 14.27
C GLY A 516 -10.48 -48.90 13.97
N SER A 517 -9.98 -48.78 12.74
CA SER A 517 -8.77 -49.46 12.27
C SER A 517 -7.46 -48.76 12.63
N GLY A 518 -7.51 -47.54 13.18
CA GLY A 518 -6.33 -46.70 13.42
C GLY A 518 -5.66 -46.17 12.16
N ASN A 519 -6.32 -46.29 11.01
CA ASN A 519 -5.81 -45.83 9.73
C ASN A 519 -6.80 -44.88 9.03
N ASP A 520 -6.25 -43.89 8.33
CA ASP A 520 -7.00 -42.90 7.56
C ASP A 520 -6.42 -42.81 6.15
N ALA A 521 -6.97 -43.59 5.22
CA ALA A 521 -6.49 -43.63 3.83
C ALA A 521 -6.80 -42.34 3.06
N ASN A 522 -7.72 -41.51 3.53
CA ASN A 522 -8.00 -40.21 2.93
C ASN A 522 -7.07 -39.12 3.47
N GLY A 523 -6.85 -39.12 4.80
CA GLY A 523 -6.00 -38.16 5.49
C GLY A 523 -6.69 -36.89 5.99
N HIS A 524 -7.93 -36.62 5.55
CA HIS A 524 -8.69 -35.44 5.95
C HIS A 524 -8.99 -35.43 7.46
N GLY A 525 -9.50 -36.54 8.01
CA GLY A 525 -9.79 -36.66 9.44
C GLY A 525 -8.56 -36.53 10.33
N THR A 526 -7.41 -37.06 9.90
CA THR A 526 -6.12 -36.89 10.58
C THR A 526 -5.69 -35.43 10.62
N HIS A 527 -5.87 -34.71 9.52
CA HIS A 527 -5.58 -33.27 9.44
C HIS A 527 -6.48 -32.47 10.39
N VAL A 528 -7.79 -32.72 10.35
CA VAL A 528 -8.78 -32.08 11.22
C VAL A 528 -8.48 -32.33 12.71
N ALA A 529 -8.18 -33.58 13.08
CA ALA A 529 -7.84 -33.95 14.45
C ALA A 529 -6.59 -33.23 14.96
N GLY A 530 -5.55 -33.10 14.12
CA GLY A 530 -4.31 -32.41 14.47
C GLY A 530 -4.44 -30.89 14.66
N VAL A 531 -5.50 -30.27 14.10
CA VAL A 531 -5.79 -28.85 14.37
C VAL A 531 -6.42 -28.68 15.76
N ILE A 532 -7.26 -29.63 16.18
CA ILE A 532 -7.98 -29.59 17.47
C ILE A 532 -7.03 -29.89 18.63
N ALA A 533 -6.32 -31.01 18.58
CA ALA A 533 -5.54 -31.50 19.71
C ALA A 533 -4.23 -32.20 19.30
N GLY A 534 -3.34 -32.34 20.27
CA GLY A 534 -1.99 -32.86 20.10
C GLY A 534 -0.93 -31.77 19.97
N GLY A 535 0.31 -32.22 19.84
CA GLY A 535 1.43 -31.33 19.65
C GLY A 535 2.72 -32.10 19.47
N LEU A 536 3.63 -31.61 18.63
CA LEU A 536 4.94 -32.21 18.44
C LEU A 536 6.02 -31.15 18.66
N GLN A 537 6.92 -31.42 19.59
CA GLN A 537 8.14 -30.63 19.73
C GLN A 537 9.03 -30.89 18.52
N ALA A 538 9.68 -29.87 17.98
CA ALA A 538 10.43 -29.97 16.72
C ALA A 538 11.42 -31.14 16.75
N LEU A 539 11.18 -32.14 15.91
CA LEU A 539 12.05 -33.32 15.79
C LEU A 539 13.44 -32.88 15.31
N GLY A 540 14.45 -33.02 16.17
CA GLY A 540 15.86 -32.86 15.81
C GLY A 540 16.43 -31.44 15.85
N ASP A 541 15.65 -30.42 16.19
CA ASP A 541 16.12 -29.05 16.41
C ASP A 541 15.53 -28.46 17.69
N PRO A 542 16.31 -28.36 18.79
CA PRO A 542 15.87 -27.74 20.05
C PRO A 542 15.47 -26.26 19.90
N ALA A 543 15.87 -25.59 18.82
CA ALA A 543 15.49 -24.22 18.48
C ALA A 543 14.28 -24.15 17.52
N GLY A 544 13.80 -25.29 17.03
CA GLY A 544 12.62 -25.35 16.16
C GLY A 544 11.32 -25.09 16.94
N PRO A 545 10.37 -24.30 16.41
CA PRO A 545 9.13 -24.00 17.12
C PRO A 545 8.21 -25.24 17.22
N ASP A 546 7.59 -25.44 18.38
CA ASP A 546 6.63 -26.51 18.63
C ASP A 546 5.44 -26.45 17.65
N MET A 547 5.07 -27.59 17.07
CA MET A 547 3.82 -27.74 16.30
C MET A 547 2.69 -28.04 17.27
N LEU A 548 1.88 -27.04 17.63
CA LEU A 548 0.83 -27.17 18.64
C LEU A 548 -0.56 -26.94 18.06
N ALA A 549 -1.49 -27.79 18.48
CA ALA A 549 -2.91 -27.64 18.21
C ALA A 549 -3.56 -26.54 19.06
N MET A 550 -4.84 -26.24 18.81
CA MET A 550 -5.59 -25.25 19.59
C MET A 550 -5.80 -25.68 21.05
N ALA A 551 -6.08 -26.97 21.29
CA ALA A 551 -6.22 -27.59 22.62
C ALA A 551 -5.31 -28.83 22.74
N PRO A 552 -3.98 -28.65 22.90
CA PRO A 552 -3.01 -29.75 22.85
C PRO A 552 -3.24 -30.89 23.85
N ARG A 553 -3.91 -30.61 24.98
CA ARG A 553 -4.18 -31.55 26.07
C ARG A 553 -5.62 -32.09 26.06
N ALA A 554 -6.44 -31.71 25.08
CA ALA A 554 -7.75 -32.31 24.90
C ALA A 554 -7.62 -33.76 24.41
N ARG A 555 -8.57 -34.60 24.82
CA ARG A 555 -8.68 -35.98 24.32
C ARG A 555 -9.64 -36.03 23.13
N LEU A 556 -9.35 -36.88 22.15
CA LEU A 556 -10.20 -37.03 20.96
C LEU A 556 -10.88 -38.39 20.94
N VAL A 557 -12.15 -38.42 20.55
CA VAL A 557 -12.86 -39.64 20.15
C VAL A 557 -13.19 -39.53 18.67
N THR A 558 -12.65 -40.42 17.85
CA THR A 558 -12.79 -40.33 16.40
C THR A 558 -13.86 -41.29 15.90
N TYR A 559 -14.65 -40.83 14.93
CA TYR A 559 -15.68 -41.61 14.27
C TYR A 559 -15.47 -41.51 12.76
N LYS A 560 -15.10 -42.63 12.13
CA LYS A 560 -15.07 -42.74 10.68
C LYS A 560 -16.50 -42.81 10.16
N VAL A 561 -16.97 -41.70 9.61
CA VAL A 561 -18.29 -41.54 8.97
C VAL A 561 -18.17 -41.21 7.48
N LEU A 562 -16.94 -41.01 6.99
CA LEU A 562 -16.62 -40.88 5.58
C LEU A 562 -15.73 -42.05 5.14
N ALA A 563 -16.03 -42.61 3.97
CA ALA A 563 -15.20 -43.62 3.32
C ALA A 563 -13.89 -42.99 2.80
N ASP A 564 -12.98 -43.82 2.29
CA ASP A 564 -11.64 -43.40 1.90
C ASP A 564 -11.63 -42.43 0.70
N ASN A 565 -12.72 -42.39 -0.06
CA ASN A 565 -12.95 -41.41 -1.12
C ASN A 565 -13.44 -40.03 -0.61
N GLY A 566 -13.58 -39.84 0.71
CA GLY A 566 -14.06 -38.60 1.32
C GLY A 566 -15.59 -38.42 1.29
N SER A 567 -16.34 -39.41 0.82
CA SER A 567 -17.81 -39.38 0.80
C SER A 567 -18.41 -40.19 1.95
N GLY A 568 -19.59 -39.79 2.43
CA GLY A 568 -20.33 -40.54 3.43
C GLY A 568 -21.83 -40.33 3.30
N TYR A 569 -22.57 -41.06 4.11
CA TYR A 569 -24.02 -41.00 4.15
C TYR A 569 -24.49 -40.46 5.50
N ASP A 570 -25.60 -39.71 5.50
CA ASP A 570 -26.24 -39.22 6.73
C ASP A 570 -26.49 -40.34 7.73
N ALA A 571 -26.85 -41.54 7.27
CA ALA A 571 -27.05 -42.71 8.12
C ALA A 571 -25.80 -43.09 8.94
N TRP A 572 -24.59 -42.92 8.39
CA TRP A 572 -23.34 -43.19 9.10
C TRP A 572 -23.05 -42.10 10.15
N ILE A 573 -23.36 -40.85 9.81
CA ILE A 573 -23.19 -39.70 10.70
C ILE A 573 -24.19 -39.79 11.87
N ILE A 574 -25.46 -40.06 11.59
CA ILE A 574 -26.52 -40.27 12.59
C ILE A 574 -26.17 -41.46 13.51
N LYS A 575 -25.62 -42.56 12.95
CA LYS A 575 -25.14 -43.69 13.75
C LYS A 575 -24.04 -43.27 14.76
N ALA A 576 -23.10 -42.43 14.34
CA ALA A 576 -22.08 -41.88 15.23
C ALA A 576 -22.69 -40.97 16.31
N ILE A 577 -23.63 -40.11 15.92
CA ILE A 577 -24.37 -39.22 16.82
C ILE A 577 -25.12 -40.01 17.91
N ASP A 578 -25.83 -41.08 17.52
CA ASP A 578 -26.54 -41.95 18.44
C ASP A 578 -25.59 -42.64 19.44
N HIS A 579 -24.41 -43.06 18.96
CA HIS A 579 -23.40 -43.65 19.82
C HIS A 579 -22.83 -42.64 20.83
N ILE A 580 -22.55 -41.40 20.40
CA ILE A 580 -22.14 -40.31 21.30
C ILE A 580 -23.21 -40.03 22.35
N TRP A 581 -24.47 -39.96 21.93
CA TRP A 581 -25.60 -39.73 22.83
C TRP A 581 -25.70 -40.82 23.89
N GLN A 582 -25.54 -42.09 23.51
CA GLN A 582 -25.51 -43.22 24.43
C GLN A 582 -24.34 -43.15 25.41
N GLN A 583 -23.14 -42.82 24.95
CA GLN A 583 -21.97 -42.67 25.83
C GLN A 583 -22.16 -41.57 26.89
N ASN A 584 -22.81 -40.48 26.52
CA ASN A 584 -23.09 -39.37 27.42
C ASN A 584 -24.24 -39.64 28.41
N GLN A 585 -25.11 -40.63 28.18
CA GLN A 585 -26.16 -40.99 29.13
C GLN A 585 -25.65 -41.78 30.34
N ASN A 586 -24.55 -42.52 30.19
CA ASN A 586 -24.09 -43.48 31.19
C ASN A 586 -23.31 -42.82 32.36
N GLY A 587 -23.12 -41.50 32.33
CA GLY A 587 -22.31 -40.77 33.30
C GLY A 587 -23.05 -39.62 33.99
N ARG A 588 -22.59 -39.27 35.20
CA ARG A 588 -23.02 -38.03 35.90
C ARG A 588 -22.49 -36.75 35.25
N ARG A 589 -21.52 -36.88 34.34
CA ARG A 589 -20.91 -35.80 33.55
C ARG A 589 -20.88 -36.27 32.09
N LEU A 590 -20.96 -35.32 31.16
CA LEU A 590 -20.76 -35.61 29.75
C LEU A 590 -19.38 -36.27 29.56
N ALA A 591 -19.34 -37.41 28.88
CA ALA A 591 -18.10 -38.06 28.48
C ALA A 591 -17.45 -37.33 27.31
N ILE A 592 -18.27 -36.85 26.37
CA ILE A 592 -17.89 -36.07 25.19
C ILE A 592 -18.60 -34.71 25.28
N GLN A 593 -17.84 -33.62 25.37
CA GLN A 593 -18.39 -32.27 25.56
C GLN A 593 -18.60 -31.51 24.26
N GLY A 594 -17.97 -31.93 23.16
CA GLY A 594 -18.16 -31.30 21.85
C GLY A 594 -17.93 -32.25 20.69
N VAL A 595 -18.48 -31.89 19.52
CA VAL A 595 -18.39 -32.63 18.26
C VAL A 595 -18.01 -31.68 17.14
N ASN A 596 -17.00 -32.06 16.36
CA ASN A 596 -16.62 -31.40 15.12
C ASN A 596 -17.10 -32.23 13.92
N LEU A 597 -17.82 -31.58 13.00
CA LEU A 597 -18.17 -32.13 11.69
C LEU A 597 -17.61 -31.21 10.61
N SER A 598 -16.51 -31.63 9.99
CA SER A 598 -15.85 -30.93 8.88
C SER A 598 -16.36 -31.43 7.52
N LEU A 599 -17.68 -31.63 7.44
CA LEU A 599 -18.40 -32.20 6.31
C LEU A 599 -19.72 -31.46 6.13
N GLY A 600 -20.28 -31.54 4.92
CA GLY A 600 -21.56 -30.96 4.58
C GLY A 600 -21.94 -31.35 3.15
N GLY A 601 -23.17 -31.05 2.79
CA GLY A 601 -23.69 -31.36 1.47
C GLY A 601 -24.81 -30.42 1.04
N SER A 602 -25.15 -30.51 -0.23
CA SER A 602 -26.36 -29.88 -0.76
C SER A 602 -27.59 -30.52 -0.11
N PHE A 603 -28.52 -29.70 0.37
CA PHE A 603 -29.84 -30.16 0.80
C PHE A 603 -30.90 -29.57 -0.12
N ASP A 604 -32.03 -30.26 -0.25
CA ASP A 604 -33.18 -29.77 -0.99
C ASP A 604 -34.13 -29.02 -0.03
N PRO A 605 -34.21 -27.67 -0.10
CA PRO A 605 -35.09 -26.89 0.76
C PRO A 605 -36.58 -27.14 0.48
N ALA A 606 -36.94 -27.72 -0.67
CA ALA A 606 -38.32 -28.09 -0.97
C ALA A 606 -38.75 -29.34 -0.21
N SER A 607 -37.81 -30.21 0.14
CA SER A 607 -38.05 -31.45 0.89
C SER A 607 -38.05 -31.22 2.40
N PHE A 608 -37.17 -30.36 2.91
CA PHE A 608 -37.07 -30.02 4.33
C PHE A 608 -36.80 -28.52 4.54
N GLY A 609 -37.37 -27.94 5.60
CA GLY A 609 -36.97 -26.62 6.08
C GLY A 609 -35.49 -26.59 6.44
N CYS A 610 -34.84 -25.43 6.34
CA CYS A 610 -33.44 -25.28 6.76
C CYS A 610 -33.29 -25.66 8.23
N GLY A 611 -32.38 -26.58 8.55
CA GLY A 611 -32.16 -27.07 9.92
C GLY A 611 -33.14 -28.16 10.39
N ASP A 612 -34.06 -28.62 9.53
CA ASP A 612 -35.05 -29.67 9.87
C ASP A 612 -34.74 -31.03 9.24
N SER A 613 -33.57 -31.21 8.62
CA SER A 613 -33.17 -32.52 8.09
C SER A 613 -33.05 -33.56 9.22
N PRO A 614 -33.18 -34.88 8.93
CA PRO A 614 -32.97 -35.92 9.93
C PRO A 614 -31.60 -35.85 10.62
N LEU A 615 -30.58 -35.41 9.88
CA LEU A 615 -29.24 -35.17 10.42
C LEU A 615 -29.25 -33.97 11.39
N CYS A 616 -29.82 -32.84 11.00
CA CYS A 616 -29.98 -31.67 11.86
C CYS A 616 -30.79 -31.97 13.13
N ALA A 617 -31.89 -32.73 13.02
CA ALA A 617 -32.69 -33.16 14.16
C ALA A 617 -31.88 -34.03 15.15
N SER A 618 -31.02 -34.90 14.61
CA SER A 618 -30.12 -35.74 15.43
C SER A 618 -29.04 -34.90 16.12
N LEU A 619 -28.47 -33.92 15.44
CA LEU A 619 -27.51 -32.98 16.03
C LEU A 619 -28.15 -32.08 17.09
N LEU A 620 -29.37 -31.59 16.85
CA LEU A 620 -30.13 -30.83 17.84
C LEU A 620 -30.36 -31.61 19.12
N ARG A 621 -30.58 -32.93 19.02
CA ARG A 621 -30.68 -33.81 20.19
C ARG A 621 -29.38 -33.87 21.00
N LEU A 622 -28.21 -33.86 20.36
CA LEU A 622 -26.92 -33.76 21.05
C LEU A 622 -26.74 -32.39 21.71
N VAL A 623 -27.10 -31.31 21.03
CA VAL A 623 -27.03 -29.96 21.61
C VAL A 623 -27.90 -29.87 22.86
N ARG A 624 -29.11 -30.42 22.82
CA ARG A 624 -30.01 -30.48 23.99
C ARG A 624 -29.49 -31.37 25.12
N GLN A 625 -28.60 -32.33 24.85
CA GLN A 625 -27.90 -33.09 25.89
C GLN A 625 -26.78 -32.27 26.57
N GLY A 626 -26.44 -31.10 26.02
CA GLY A 626 -25.39 -30.21 26.52
C GLY A 626 -24.08 -30.29 25.74
N VAL A 627 -24.06 -30.98 24.60
CA VAL A 627 -22.88 -31.15 23.75
C VAL A 627 -22.75 -29.98 22.78
N LEU A 628 -21.55 -29.40 22.65
CA LEU A 628 -21.29 -28.39 21.62
C LEU A 628 -21.16 -29.03 20.24
N VAL A 629 -21.80 -28.45 19.23
CA VAL A 629 -21.70 -28.93 17.84
C VAL A 629 -21.10 -27.82 16.99
N VAL A 630 -19.97 -28.13 16.35
CA VAL A 630 -19.25 -27.22 15.46
C VAL A 630 -19.22 -27.82 14.05
N LEU A 631 -19.70 -27.03 13.09
CA LEU A 631 -19.93 -27.44 11.71
C LEU A 631 -19.14 -26.55 10.74
N ALA A 632 -18.53 -27.14 9.72
CA ALA A 632 -18.00 -26.38 8.60
C ALA A 632 -19.13 -25.74 7.78
N ALA A 633 -18.99 -24.48 7.39
CA ALA A 633 -20.04 -23.77 6.63
C ALA A 633 -20.27 -24.32 5.22
N GLY A 634 -19.28 -24.98 4.62
CA GLY A 634 -19.28 -25.44 3.24
C GLY A 634 -18.24 -24.70 2.37
N ASN A 635 -17.94 -25.27 1.20
CA ASN A 635 -16.98 -24.73 0.24
C ASN A 635 -17.64 -24.30 -1.09
N GLU A 636 -18.96 -24.13 -1.08
CA GLU A 636 -19.81 -23.83 -2.22
C GLU A 636 -20.00 -22.31 -2.43
N GLY A 637 -19.23 -21.48 -1.71
CA GLY A 637 -19.32 -20.02 -1.81
C GLY A 637 -18.88 -19.46 -3.17
N SER A 638 -18.17 -20.26 -3.97
CA SER A 638 -17.82 -19.93 -5.34
C SER A 638 -17.83 -21.17 -6.21
N GLY A 639 -18.20 -21.03 -7.48
CA GLY A 639 -18.04 -22.11 -8.44
C GLY A 639 -17.96 -21.61 -9.87
N GLU A 640 -17.55 -22.50 -10.75
CA GLU A 640 -17.47 -22.22 -12.18
C GLU A 640 -18.84 -22.42 -12.82
N ILE A 641 -19.34 -21.36 -13.47
CA ILE A 641 -20.47 -21.48 -14.37
C ILE A 641 -19.91 -21.61 -15.78
N VAL A 642 -20.21 -22.73 -16.42
CA VAL A 642 -19.88 -22.96 -17.83
C VAL A 642 -21.13 -22.66 -18.67
N VAL A 643 -21.06 -21.63 -19.50
CA VAL A 643 -22.10 -21.32 -20.50
C VAL A 643 -21.44 -21.26 -21.87
N ASP A 644 -21.93 -22.07 -22.81
CA ASP A 644 -21.44 -22.13 -24.20
C ASP A 644 -19.91 -22.25 -24.34
N GLY A 645 -19.27 -23.06 -23.48
CA GLY A 645 -17.83 -23.29 -23.50
C GLY A 645 -16.98 -22.21 -22.82
N PHE A 646 -17.58 -21.15 -22.29
CA PHE A 646 -16.91 -20.17 -21.43
C PHE A 646 -17.13 -20.51 -19.96
N SER A 647 -16.04 -20.74 -19.23
CA SER A 647 -16.06 -20.87 -17.77
C SER A 647 -15.82 -19.50 -17.11
N SER A 648 -16.69 -19.15 -16.16
CA SER A 648 -16.50 -17.97 -15.30
C SER A 648 -16.76 -18.35 -13.85
N THR A 649 -15.77 -18.13 -12.99
CA THR A 649 -15.93 -18.29 -11.54
C THR A 649 -16.84 -17.18 -11.00
N ARG A 650 -17.96 -17.57 -10.39
CA ARG A 650 -18.86 -16.65 -9.70
C ARG A 650 -18.92 -16.97 -8.22
N SER A 651 -19.15 -15.93 -7.42
CA SER A 651 -19.52 -16.10 -6.01
C SER A 651 -21.00 -16.40 -5.91
N PHE A 652 -21.36 -17.32 -5.02
CA PHE A 652 -22.73 -17.72 -4.74
C PHE A 652 -23.09 -17.34 -3.30
N ASP A 653 -24.08 -16.46 -3.18
CA ASP A 653 -24.84 -16.27 -1.93
C ASP A 653 -25.83 -17.44 -1.77
N LEU A 654 -26.40 -17.61 -0.57
CA LEU A 654 -27.30 -18.74 -0.24
C LEU A 654 -26.62 -20.12 -0.41
N SER A 655 -25.34 -20.20 -0.07
CA SER A 655 -24.50 -21.40 -0.27
C SER A 655 -24.28 -22.21 1.01
N ILE A 656 -24.90 -21.84 2.13
CA ILE A 656 -24.86 -22.61 3.39
C ILE A 656 -25.65 -23.92 3.22
N GLY A 657 -24.93 -25.04 3.28
CA GLY A 657 -25.49 -26.38 3.16
C GLY A 657 -25.99 -26.99 4.46
N ASP A 658 -26.40 -28.26 4.39
CA ASP A 658 -26.73 -29.09 5.54
C ASP A 658 -25.48 -29.84 6.03
N PRO A 659 -25.24 -29.98 7.35
CA PRO A 659 -26.07 -29.54 8.47
C PRO A 659 -25.75 -28.12 9.00
N ALA A 660 -24.91 -27.34 8.31
CA ALA A 660 -24.45 -26.02 8.78
C ALA A 660 -25.57 -24.98 8.95
N ASN A 661 -26.71 -25.21 8.30
CA ASN A 661 -27.95 -24.45 8.44
C ASN A 661 -28.70 -24.67 9.77
N LEU A 662 -28.27 -25.60 10.65
CA LEU A 662 -28.83 -25.80 11.99
C LEU A 662 -28.58 -24.58 12.91
N GLU A 663 -29.62 -24.00 13.48
CA GLU A 663 -29.54 -22.77 14.27
C GLU A 663 -28.69 -22.93 15.53
N GLU A 664 -28.89 -24.02 16.27
CA GLU A 664 -28.27 -24.23 17.58
C GLU A 664 -26.79 -24.63 17.48
N ALA A 665 -26.36 -25.17 16.34
CA ALA A 665 -24.97 -25.48 16.08
C ALA A 665 -24.15 -24.24 15.69
N ILE A 666 -22.83 -24.33 15.84
CA ILE A 666 -21.88 -23.27 15.49
C ILE A 666 -21.35 -23.55 14.08
N ALA A 667 -21.81 -22.79 13.09
CA ALA A 667 -21.33 -22.87 11.72
C ALA A 667 -20.13 -21.94 11.51
N VAL A 668 -19.06 -22.48 10.93
CA VAL A 668 -17.77 -21.80 10.82
C VAL A 668 -17.38 -21.60 9.36
N GLY A 669 -17.27 -20.34 8.94
CA GLY A 669 -16.69 -19.95 7.66
C GLY A 669 -15.16 -19.85 7.70
N SER A 670 -14.54 -19.68 6.54
CA SER A 670 -13.07 -19.66 6.40
C SER A 670 -12.52 -18.24 6.19
N VAL A 671 -11.36 -17.95 6.79
CA VAL A 671 -10.54 -16.76 6.56
C VAL A 671 -9.06 -17.11 6.39
N HIS A 672 -8.28 -16.16 5.89
CA HIS A 672 -6.82 -16.27 5.80
C HIS A 672 -6.17 -16.42 7.19
N PRO A 673 -5.18 -17.32 7.37
CA PRO A 673 -4.67 -17.70 8.69
C PRO A 673 -3.86 -16.65 9.43
N THR A 674 -3.33 -15.61 8.76
CA THR A 674 -2.48 -14.57 9.39
C THR A 674 -2.94 -13.13 9.13
N LEU A 675 -3.71 -12.91 8.08
CA LEU A 675 -4.10 -11.58 7.62
C LEU A 675 -5.61 -11.53 7.34
N PRO A 676 -6.46 -11.98 8.29
CA PRO A 676 -7.92 -12.05 8.09
C PRO A 676 -8.52 -10.66 7.86
N HIS A 677 -7.98 -9.60 8.48
CA HIS A 677 -8.44 -8.22 8.25
C HIS A 677 -8.14 -7.71 6.83
N ARG A 678 -7.08 -8.22 6.20
CA ARG A 678 -6.68 -7.78 4.85
C ARG A 678 -7.44 -8.54 3.78
N TYR A 679 -7.43 -9.87 3.86
CA TYR A 679 -8.01 -10.74 2.84
C TYR A 679 -9.50 -11.01 3.07
N GLY A 680 -10.00 -10.83 4.29
CA GLY A 680 -11.39 -11.13 4.64
C GLY A 680 -11.68 -12.64 4.61
N THR A 681 -12.93 -12.95 4.30
CA THR A 681 -13.47 -14.31 4.15
C THR A 681 -12.94 -14.95 2.88
N SER A 682 -12.55 -16.22 2.97
CA SER A 682 -12.07 -17.01 1.84
C SER A 682 -13.09 -17.06 0.72
N TYR A 683 -12.62 -16.99 -0.53
CA TYR A 683 -13.51 -16.94 -1.69
C TYR A 683 -14.43 -18.17 -1.78
N PHE A 684 -13.93 -19.35 -1.43
CA PHE A 684 -14.67 -20.62 -1.43
C PHE A 684 -15.64 -20.78 -0.25
N SER A 685 -15.48 -20.01 0.85
CA SER A 685 -16.30 -20.18 2.05
C SER A 685 -17.76 -19.95 1.71
N SER A 686 -18.64 -20.90 2.04
CA SER A 686 -20.08 -20.72 1.88
C SER A 686 -20.59 -19.51 2.66
N ARG A 687 -21.56 -18.83 2.06
CA ARG A 687 -22.11 -17.54 2.48
C ARG A 687 -23.60 -17.68 2.74
N GLY A 688 -24.06 -17.03 3.79
CA GLY A 688 -25.48 -16.90 4.05
C GLY A 688 -26.19 -15.93 3.10
N PRO A 689 -27.47 -15.60 3.39
CA PRO A 689 -28.28 -16.24 4.43
C PRO A 689 -28.48 -17.75 4.17
N THR A 690 -29.03 -18.47 5.13
CA THR A 690 -29.64 -19.78 4.81
C THR A 690 -30.81 -19.60 3.84
N ALA A 691 -31.30 -20.67 3.21
CA ALA A 691 -32.37 -20.56 2.23
C ALA A 691 -33.69 -19.98 2.81
N ASP A 692 -33.89 -20.03 4.13
CA ASP A 692 -35.00 -19.42 4.87
C ASP A 692 -34.69 -18.01 5.44
N GLY A 693 -33.51 -17.44 5.16
CA GLY A 693 -33.15 -16.06 5.52
C GLY A 693 -32.40 -15.89 6.85
N ARG A 694 -32.07 -16.96 7.58
CA ARG A 694 -31.32 -16.88 8.85
C ARG A 694 -29.85 -16.54 8.63
N LEU A 695 -29.24 -15.94 9.65
CA LEU A 695 -27.87 -15.44 9.59
C LEU A 695 -26.87 -16.56 9.88
N LYS A 696 -26.18 -17.00 8.83
CA LYS A 696 -25.08 -17.96 8.86
C LYS A 696 -23.97 -17.49 7.90
N PRO A 697 -22.69 -17.87 8.10
CA PRO A 697 -22.16 -18.63 9.23
C PRO A 697 -22.22 -17.83 10.55
N ASP A 698 -22.05 -18.51 11.68
CA ASP A 698 -22.04 -17.86 13.00
C ASP A 698 -20.76 -17.07 13.23
N VAL A 699 -19.62 -17.65 12.85
CA VAL A 699 -18.27 -17.11 13.01
C VAL A 699 -17.38 -17.53 11.86
N VAL A 700 -16.17 -16.98 11.79
CA VAL A 700 -15.13 -17.43 10.87
C VAL A 700 -13.87 -17.86 11.60
N GLY A 701 -13.14 -18.82 11.03
CA GLY A 701 -11.87 -19.32 11.55
C GLY A 701 -10.81 -19.47 10.45
N PRO A 702 -9.52 -19.58 10.82
CA PRO A 702 -8.43 -19.86 9.88
C PRO A 702 -8.69 -21.13 9.05
N GLY A 703 -8.84 -21.01 7.73
CA GLY A 703 -9.14 -22.14 6.86
C GLY A 703 -8.36 -22.19 5.55
N GLU A 704 -7.47 -21.23 5.28
CA GLU A 704 -6.62 -21.24 4.08
C GLU A 704 -5.21 -21.76 4.39
N ARG A 705 -4.75 -22.76 3.64
CA ARG A 705 -3.39 -23.32 3.69
C ARG A 705 -2.94 -23.66 5.12
N ILE A 706 -3.82 -24.28 5.88
CA ILE A 706 -3.59 -24.69 7.26
C ILE A 706 -2.71 -25.94 7.28
N LEU A 707 -1.58 -25.88 7.98
CA LEU A 707 -0.77 -27.06 8.27
C LEU A 707 -1.41 -27.89 9.35
N SER A 708 -1.53 -29.18 9.11
CA SER A 708 -1.81 -30.13 10.15
C SER A 708 -1.27 -31.50 9.76
N CYS A 709 -1.51 -32.49 10.62
CA CYS A 709 -1.00 -33.84 10.48
C CYS A 709 -1.35 -34.43 9.12
N ARG A 710 -0.35 -35.03 8.48
CA ARG A 710 -0.53 -35.82 7.26
C ARG A 710 -0.69 -37.28 7.66
N SER A 711 -1.71 -37.96 7.13
CA SER A 711 -1.85 -39.40 7.34
C SER A 711 -0.71 -40.16 6.67
N SER A 712 -0.19 -41.18 7.35
CA SER A 712 0.83 -42.07 6.79
C SER A 712 0.34 -42.89 5.60
N SER A 713 -0.98 -43.08 5.45
CA SER A 713 -1.64 -43.82 4.37
C SER A 713 -2.18 -42.94 3.24
N ASP A 714 -1.86 -41.65 3.26
CA ASP A 714 -2.22 -40.71 2.19
C ASP A 714 -1.62 -41.18 0.84
N PRO A 715 -2.46 -41.45 -0.19
CA PRO A 715 -2.01 -41.99 -1.48
C PRO A 715 -1.13 -41.01 -2.28
N SER A 716 -1.09 -39.73 -1.92
CA SER A 716 -0.17 -38.75 -2.51
C SER A 716 1.25 -38.85 -1.94
N ARG A 717 1.50 -39.77 -1.00
CA ARG A 717 2.81 -40.05 -0.42
C ARG A 717 3.61 -40.97 -1.35
N THR A 718 4.77 -40.51 -1.80
CA THR A 718 5.73 -41.37 -2.52
C THR A 718 6.33 -42.40 -1.55
N PRO A 719 6.35 -43.71 -1.89
CA PRO A 719 6.79 -44.78 -0.97
C PRO A 719 8.30 -44.81 -0.69
N GLU A 720 9.11 -43.98 -1.35
CA GLU A 720 10.54 -43.88 -1.07
C GLU A 720 10.83 -43.01 0.16
N ARG A 721 10.68 -43.58 1.36
CA ARG A 721 11.52 -43.35 2.57
C ARG A 721 10.79 -43.81 3.83
N ASP A 722 11.10 -45.05 4.23
CA ASP A 722 10.77 -45.57 5.55
C ASP A 722 11.64 -44.90 6.63
N ARG A 723 10.99 -43.95 7.31
CA ARG A 723 11.28 -43.24 8.58
C ARG A 723 11.05 -41.75 8.33
N ALA A 724 9.94 -41.21 8.84
CA ALA A 724 9.64 -39.78 8.75
C ALA A 724 10.78 -38.98 9.41
N LYS A 725 11.61 -38.31 8.60
CA LYS A 725 12.82 -37.60 9.05
C LYS A 725 12.66 -36.07 9.03
N SER A 726 11.56 -35.54 8.50
CA SER A 726 11.31 -34.10 8.42
C SER A 726 9.87 -33.71 8.75
N VAL A 727 9.66 -32.45 9.15
CA VAL A 727 8.32 -31.88 9.40
C VAL A 727 7.45 -31.91 8.14
N ASP A 728 8.06 -31.82 6.96
CA ASP A 728 7.36 -31.81 5.67
C ASP A 728 6.77 -33.20 5.30
N GLU A 729 7.24 -34.27 5.94
CA GLU A 729 6.69 -35.63 5.76
C GLU A 729 5.52 -35.90 6.73
N LEU A 730 5.51 -35.25 7.89
CA LEU A 730 4.49 -35.42 8.94
C LEU A 730 3.31 -34.44 8.82
N TYR A 731 3.45 -33.37 8.04
CA TYR A 731 2.41 -32.35 7.98
C TYR A 731 2.10 -31.93 6.54
N VAL A 732 0.85 -31.60 6.28
CA VAL A 732 0.34 -31.16 4.97
C VAL A 732 -0.54 -29.93 5.11
N ALA A 733 -0.49 -29.04 4.12
CA ALA A 733 -1.28 -27.82 4.09
C ALA A 733 -2.57 -28.04 3.29
N LEU A 734 -3.73 -27.88 3.93
CA LEU A 734 -5.04 -28.00 3.29
C LEU A 734 -5.82 -26.68 3.42
N SER A 735 -6.78 -26.46 2.51
CA SER A 735 -7.67 -25.28 2.54
C SER A 735 -9.13 -25.72 2.49
N GLY A 736 -9.97 -25.09 3.29
CA GLY A 736 -11.40 -25.36 3.36
C GLY A 736 -12.02 -24.87 4.67
N THR A 737 -13.34 -24.72 4.69
CA THR A 737 -14.08 -24.54 5.96
C THR A 737 -13.92 -25.75 6.89
N SER A 738 -13.60 -26.92 6.32
CA SER A 738 -13.16 -28.13 7.03
C SER A 738 -11.90 -27.94 7.89
N MET A 739 -11.06 -26.95 7.59
CA MET A 739 -9.91 -26.57 8.43
C MET A 739 -10.28 -25.44 9.40
N ALA A 740 -11.28 -24.60 9.09
CA ALA A 740 -11.73 -23.53 9.97
C ALA A 740 -12.55 -24.06 11.17
N ALA A 741 -13.47 -25.00 10.94
CA ALA A 741 -14.27 -25.65 11.99
C ALA A 741 -13.41 -26.25 13.13
N PRO A 742 -12.34 -27.03 12.88
CA PRO A 742 -11.53 -27.59 13.94
C PRO A 742 -10.73 -26.54 14.73
N HIS A 743 -10.40 -25.38 14.13
CA HIS A 743 -9.81 -24.28 14.91
C HIS A 743 -10.78 -23.79 15.99
N ILE A 744 -12.06 -23.65 15.65
CA ILE A 744 -13.08 -23.21 16.61
C ILE A 744 -13.42 -24.32 17.61
N SER A 745 -13.49 -25.57 17.17
CA SER A 745 -13.63 -26.74 18.04
C SER A 745 -12.54 -26.80 19.11
N GLY A 746 -11.27 -26.70 18.70
CA GLY A 746 -10.16 -26.71 19.64
C GLY A 746 -10.10 -25.44 20.52
N LEU A 747 -10.48 -24.27 19.99
CA LEU A 747 -10.65 -23.06 20.80
C LEU A 747 -11.69 -23.24 21.90
N LEU A 748 -12.84 -23.85 21.59
CA LEU A 748 -13.90 -24.12 22.56
C LEU A 748 -13.49 -25.20 23.58
N ALA A 749 -12.75 -26.22 23.15
CA ALA A 749 -12.17 -27.20 24.07
C ALA A 749 -11.18 -26.54 25.05
N ALA A 750 -10.32 -25.65 24.55
CA ALA A 750 -9.41 -24.87 25.39
C ALA A 750 -10.18 -23.95 26.36
N PHE A 751 -11.23 -23.27 25.89
CA PHE A 751 -12.09 -22.42 26.71
C PHE A 751 -12.76 -23.20 27.85
N LEU A 752 -13.41 -24.33 27.53
CA LEU A 752 -14.11 -25.16 28.52
C LEU A 752 -13.17 -25.80 29.54
N SER A 753 -11.90 -26.03 29.19
CA SER A 753 -10.90 -26.53 30.14
C SER A 753 -10.58 -25.54 31.26
N VAL A 754 -10.84 -24.24 31.03
CA VAL A 754 -10.68 -23.19 32.04
C VAL A 754 -12.01 -22.84 32.70
N ARG A 755 -13.10 -22.76 31.92
CA ARG A 755 -14.46 -22.43 32.38
C ARG A 755 -15.33 -23.69 32.44
N THR A 756 -14.95 -24.62 33.32
CA THR A 756 -15.59 -25.95 33.43
C THR A 756 -17.06 -25.88 33.86
N GLU A 757 -17.48 -24.80 34.51
CA GLU A 757 -18.86 -24.51 34.91
C GLU A 757 -19.81 -24.30 33.72
N LEU A 758 -19.28 -24.03 32.53
CA LEU A 758 -20.05 -23.88 31.29
C LEU A 758 -20.23 -25.20 30.52
N ILE A 759 -19.61 -26.29 30.97
CA ILE A 759 -19.81 -27.61 30.37
C ILE A 759 -21.28 -28.02 30.54
N GLY A 760 -21.92 -28.41 29.44
CA GLY A 760 -23.34 -28.74 29.40
C GLY A 760 -24.27 -27.57 29.04
N TYR A 761 -23.75 -26.36 28.87
CA TYR A 761 -24.53 -25.16 28.49
C TYR A 761 -24.15 -24.62 27.10
N PRO A 762 -24.39 -25.38 26.01
CA PRO A 762 -23.90 -25.04 24.68
C PRO A 762 -24.43 -23.70 24.16
N GLU A 763 -25.69 -23.37 24.42
CA GLU A 763 -26.29 -22.08 24.04
C GLU A 763 -25.55 -20.90 24.69
N ARG A 764 -25.23 -21.00 25.99
CA ARG A 764 -24.50 -19.96 26.70
C ARG A 764 -23.08 -19.81 26.18
N VAL A 765 -22.41 -20.93 25.89
CA VAL A 765 -21.07 -20.91 25.30
C VAL A 765 -21.11 -20.30 23.89
N LYS A 766 -22.11 -20.63 23.07
CA LYS A 766 -22.31 -20.02 21.75
C LYS A 766 -22.53 -18.51 21.87
N GLN A 767 -23.34 -18.04 22.81
CA GLN A 767 -23.54 -16.61 23.05
C GLN A 767 -22.23 -15.89 23.43
N ILE A 768 -21.45 -16.46 24.34
CA ILE A 768 -20.14 -15.94 24.75
C ILE A 768 -19.20 -15.86 23.54
N LEU A 769 -19.14 -16.92 22.72
CA LEU A 769 -18.34 -16.96 21.51
C LEU A 769 -18.70 -15.80 20.56
N LEU A 770 -19.99 -15.63 20.27
CA LEU A 770 -20.48 -14.59 19.36
C LEU A 770 -20.24 -13.17 19.88
N GLN A 771 -20.32 -12.96 21.20
CA GLN A 771 -20.10 -11.65 21.82
C GLN A 771 -18.62 -11.22 21.81
N HIS A 772 -17.69 -12.18 21.75
CA HIS A 772 -16.25 -11.91 21.85
C HIS A 772 -15.47 -12.15 20.56
N CYS A 773 -16.16 -12.06 19.42
CA CYS A 773 -15.53 -12.04 18.11
C CYS A 773 -14.90 -10.68 17.79
N THR A 774 -13.85 -10.71 16.97
CA THR A 774 -13.25 -9.52 16.36
C THR A 774 -13.87 -9.33 14.99
N ASP A 775 -14.56 -8.19 14.81
CA ASP A 775 -15.15 -7.81 13.53
C ASP A 775 -14.06 -7.61 12.47
N LEU A 776 -14.23 -8.23 11.29
CA LEU A 776 -13.35 -8.07 10.14
C LEU A 776 -13.86 -6.98 9.17
N HIS A 777 -14.96 -6.30 9.52
CA HIS A 777 -15.64 -5.30 8.70
C HIS A 777 -15.98 -5.85 7.31
N ARG A 778 -16.62 -7.02 7.32
CA ARG A 778 -17.18 -7.70 6.15
C ARG A 778 -18.68 -7.89 6.31
N ASP A 779 -19.34 -8.27 5.23
CA ASP A 779 -20.77 -8.54 5.26
C ASP A 779 -21.10 -9.64 6.28
N ARG A 780 -22.19 -9.46 7.04
CA ARG A 780 -22.57 -10.37 8.14
C ARG A 780 -22.91 -11.78 7.67
N TYR A 781 -23.38 -11.95 6.43
CA TYR A 781 -23.61 -13.26 5.82
C TYR A 781 -22.32 -13.94 5.36
N HIS A 782 -21.19 -13.25 5.42
CA HIS A 782 -19.88 -13.80 5.08
C HIS A 782 -19.06 -14.11 6.32
N GLN A 783 -18.99 -13.17 7.27
CA GLN A 783 -18.14 -13.30 8.46
C GLN A 783 -18.87 -13.72 9.74
N GLY A 784 -20.21 -13.72 9.73
CA GLY A 784 -21.00 -13.91 10.95
C GLY A 784 -20.71 -12.81 11.97
N ALA A 785 -20.46 -13.21 13.23
CA ALA A 785 -19.98 -12.32 14.29
C ALA A 785 -18.52 -11.88 14.13
N GLY A 786 -17.77 -12.47 13.19
CA GLY A 786 -16.36 -12.21 12.95
C GLY A 786 -15.47 -13.35 13.45
N LEU A 787 -14.22 -13.02 13.75
CA LEU A 787 -13.19 -13.97 14.14
C LEU A 787 -13.13 -14.13 15.68
N PRO A 788 -13.38 -15.32 16.24
CA PRO A 788 -13.33 -15.55 17.69
C PRO A 788 -11.99 -15.19 18.31
N ASN A 789 -12.03 -14.62 19.52
CA ASN A 789 -10.85 -14.26 20.29
C ASN A 789 -10.89 -14.93 21.67
N LEU A 790 -10.11 -16.00 21.83
CA LEU A 790 -10.13 -16.82 23.05
C LEU A 790 -9.73 -16.02 24.30
N SER A 791 -8.72 -15.14 24.18
CA SER A 791 -8.29 -14.30 25.30
C SER A 791 -9.41 -13.38 25.78
N LYS A 792 -10.18 -12.77 24.86
CA LYS A 792 -11.34 -11.94 25.22
C LYS A 792 -12.43 -12.77 25.89
N MET A 793 -12.72 -13.96 25.36
CA MET A 793 -13.69 -14.87 25.98
C MET A 793 -13.30 -15.14 27.44
N LEU A 794 -12.05 -15.54 27.71
CA LEU A 794 -11.57 -15.85 29.06
C LEU A 794 -11.47 -14.63 29.99
N LEU A 795 -11.22 -13.43 29.45
CA LEU A 795 -11.14 -12.19 30.23
C LEU A 795 -12.52 -11.69 30.69
N HIS A 796 -13.55 -11.89 29.87
CA HIS A 796 -14.86 -11.26 30.03
C HIS A 796 -15.97 -12.23 30.46
N THR A 797 -15.60 -13.49 30.74
CA THR A 797 -16.46 -14.48 31.43
C THR A 797 -15.77 -15.00 32.66
#